data_AF-A0A409VZ93-F1
#
_entry.id   AF-A0A409VZ93-F1
#
_cell.length_a   1.000
_cell.length_b   1.000
_cell.length_c   1.000
_cell.angle_alpha   90.00
_cell.angle_beta   90.00
_cell.angle_gamma   90.00
#
_symmetry.space_group_name_H-M   'P 1'
#
loop_
_entity.id
_entity.type
_entity.pdbx_description
1 polymer ?
#
loop_
_entity_poly.entity_id
_entity_poly.type
_entity_poly.pdbx_seq_one_letter_code
_entity_poly.pdbx_strand_id
1 'polypeptide(L)'
;MAADGVPPVDMWRIFYDFFLDDTPYEVLLAQCRSLIQLSPDMETWKRSKYGSYLRFSTQHTLSEVRRLWASYLEIDSLTEQEKRDLRTSFIFGMQKVRKRGNFGSIRAAGPLAMYYMKAAFSTHKDFWSSGVTPSSPNQSVQPPHINPTFAFCQAGRVFNVHYGTDPLQCFHLAPALTLVKGRKSKLASTTRDLVESAMAQFSSWCTAFRKRVSYDNAKIIIRFFVGESLALCRALRYCNEDNITKTGVYTLPWGGTQIEFDESDYASSSAHRAPLKFNVIDTSNLADHTGLLNLILVTTPLLQKLPWSVLHTNTLLPSNLVGVPSSGLASRALADIPTLSMILGIAPSSSLSHFTTFSNKPEIVASSVFSGQLLEPISWKFPSHLVPASMLQTATSEASLLAPDGEKLGKFLFSVYTRMFSEEDILDILSDMNRDKVQKQITVHYVRESLVAFFKHVKDEVHVDWPKAISTFFSLLEADRKLITGLNYYQDLICHLYVRDLYTPETMEAGYVQRLGKSHPLFKGWKDTPAVVCIVLEVPRSALQPLEDMDADEILTPVLQCETRVLNGHNIHPSIQPVFGHTSLSYVEGEPQVHIIEDQRGWQGNSPLLVSFYMPTWIILSYEPKAVSVGLHVRSNPTNTKLLVSKLGLTLALYSTNLSDEKHVRIIRYRPDNFGEVARLRNLSVQAESRIRRNEKVEGVSLNFDKADAAVMTMTIRHDVLEPAAAKKLSAGVDVKIQTLTDTILEVSFGGISQKFVFPFPAWGKKAKCRIARKSSYIEIEAPVRASLEDVLDFSTNPFPVIYHKDVVNNINIHYVNLDVSPALDLPMNKDKLDWLRSHFGMALSQYEKDVKERPDQGDRGVLVNIKESITALFYNYTGIDGPEKQSKIFGLTDPTNGGVYTLIFVNDIKLDLASHTLIADACAVPLYRALMVKISPALQRLTDRGLNQIVTLSDEAKVWRLLLPVVAERCRT
;
A
#
# COMPACT_ATOMS: atom_id res chain seq x y z
N MET A 1 -18.46 -9.94 22.23
CA MET A 1 -18.37 -8.92 23.30
C MET A 1 -19.19 -7.66 23.01
N ALA A 2 -18.80 -6.73 22.12
CA ALA A 2 -19.57 -5.47 21.94
C ALA A 2 -21.01 -5.71 21.48
N ALA A 3 -21.21 -6.62 20.52
CA ALA A 3 -22.53 -7.06 20.07
C ALA A 3 -23.35 -7.75 21.19
N ASP A 4 -22.67 -8.39 22.13
CA ASP A 4 -23.27 -9.11 23.27
C ASP A 4 -23.58 -8.19 24.46
N GLY A 5 -23.27 -6.89 24.34
CA GLY A 5 -23.56 -5.91 25.39
C GLY A 5 -22.61 -5.94 26.59
N VAL A 6 -21.41 -6.52 26.43
CA VAL A 6 -20.35 -6.42 27.45
C VAL A 6 -20.04 -4.94 27.73
N PRO A 7 -19.87 -4.51 28.99
CA PRO A 7 -19.54 -3.13 29.31
C PRO A 7 -18.24 -2.66 28.61
N PRO A 8 -18.20 -1.44 28.04
CA PRO A 8 -17.00 -0.91 27.39
C PRO A 8 -15.75 -0.88 28.27
N VAL A 9 -15.92 -0.69 29.59
CA VAL A 9 -14.80 -0.70 30.54
C VAL A 9 -14.10 -2.07 30.58
N ASP A 10 -14.86 -3.17 30.57
CA ASP A 10 -14.27 -4.52 30.60
C ASP A 10 -13.63 -4.86 29.26
N MET A 11 -14.30 -4.53 28.15
CA MET A 11 -13.75 -4.73 26.80
C MET A 11 -12.47 -3.94 26.57
N TRP A 12 -12.38 -2.71 27.07
CA TRP A 12 -11.17 -1.89 27.00
C TRP A 12 -9.99 -2.62 27.64
N ARG A 13 -10.19 -3.14 28.85
CA ARG A 13 -9.15 -3.86 29.59
C ARG A 13 -8.74 -5.14 28.90
N ILE A 14 -9.70 -5.93 28.42
CA ILE A 14 -9.44 -7.16 27.64
C ILE A 14 -8.60 -6.86 26.38
N PHE A 15 -8.86 -5.73 25.71
CA PHE A 15 -8.18 -5.41 24.46
C PHE A 15 -6.81 -4.77 24.66
N TYR A 16 -6.63 -3.93 25.68
CA TYR A 16 -5.42 -3.09 25.82
C TYR A 16 -4.51 -3.46 27.00
N ASP A 17 -5.03 -4.04 28.08
CA ASP A 17 -4.23 -4.30 29.29
C ASP A 17 -3.59 -5.70 29.23
N PHE A 18 -2.31 -5.80 29.60
CA PHE A 18 -1.58 -7.07 29.71
C PHE A 18 -2.00 -7.90 30.92
N PHE A 19 -2.64 -7.26 31.91
CA PHE A 19 -3.09 -7.89 33.14
C PHE A 19 -4.55 -7.53 33.43
N LEU A 20 -5.35 -8.51 33.85
CA LEU A 20 -6.78 -8.40 34.06
C LEU A 20 -7.15 -8.65 35.53
N ASP A 21 -8.15 -7.92 36.02
CA ASP A 21 -8.86 -8.27 37.25
C ASP A 21 -9.87 -9.41 36.97
N ASP A 22 -10.42 -9.98 38.03
CA ASP A 22 -11.32 -11.15 37.96
C ASP A 22 -12.49 -10.96 36.97
N THR A 23 -13.15 -9.80 36.99
CA THR A 23 -14.33 -9.55 36.12
C THR A 23 -14.00 -9.59 34.62
N PRO A 24 -13.10 -8.75 34.06
CA PRO A 24 -12.76 -8.83 32.64
C PRO A 24 -12.12 -10.17 32.25
N TYR A 25 -11.41 -10.82 33.17
CA TYR A 25 -10.84 -12.15 32.96
C TYR A 25 -11.94 -13.21 32.74
N GLU A 26 -12.91 -13.31 33.67
CA GLU A 26 -14.03 -14.26 33.55
C GLU A 26 -14.90 -13.99 32.32
N VAL A 27 -15.12 -12.71 31.98
CA VAL A 27 -15.84 -12.31 30.76
C VAL A 27 -15.13 -12.81 29.51
N LEU A 28 -13.80 -12.69 29.44
CA LEU A 28 -13.01 -13.18 28.32
C LEU A 28 -13.14 -14.71 28.17
N LEU A 29 -12.93 -15.45 29.27
CA LEU A 29 -13.00 -16.91 29.24
C LEU A 29 -14.41 -17.41 28.88
N ALA A 30 -15.46 -16.80 29.45
CA ALA A 30 -16.85 -17.13 29.10
C ALA A 30 -17.15 -16.89 27.62
N GLN A 31 -16.65 -15.78 27.07
CA GLN A 31 -16.79 -15.47 25.65
C GLN A 31 -16.04 -16.49 24.78
N CYS A 32 -14.80 -16.86 25.13
CA CYS A 32 -14.02 -17.87 24.40
C CYS A 32 -14.73 -19.23 24.39
N ARG A 33 -15.25 -19.70 25.54
CA ARG A 33 -16.05 -20.94 25.61
C ARG A 33 -17.24 -20.92 24.64
N SER A 34 -17.96 -19.80 24.61
CA SER A 34 -19.11 -19.61 23.70
C SER A 34 -18.70 -19.60 22.22
N LEU A 35 -17.62 -18.89 21.89
CA LEU A 35 -17.12 -18.81 20.51
C LEU A 35 -16.62 -20.16 20.00
N ILE A 36 -15.97 -20.97 20.86
CA ILE A 36 -15.58 -22.35 20.56
C ILE A 36 -16.81 -23.24 20.35
N GLN A 37 -17.91 -23.07 21.07
CA GLN A 37 -19.11 -23.87 20.79
C GLN A 37 -19.72 -23.55 19.41
N LEU A 38 -19.58 -22.31 18.95
CA LEU A 38 -20.18 -21.82 17.70
C LEU A 38 -19.28 -21.96 16.46
N SER A 39 -18.03 -22.42 16.61
CA SER A 39 -17.03 -22.46 15.53
C SER A 39 -16.44 -23.85 15.18
N PRO A 40 -17.15 -24.99 15.32
CA PRO A 40 -16.57 -26.28 14.93
C PRO A 40 -16.29 -26.36 13.42
N ASP A 41 -17.12 -25.70 12.62
CA ASP A 41 -17.05 -25.66 11.16
C ASP A 41 -17.75 -24.39 10.64
N MET A 42 -17.50 -24.07 9.37
CA MET A 42 -18.06 -22.90 8.70
C MET A 42 -19.60 -22.86 8.71
N GLU A 43 -20.27 -24.00 8.57
CA GLU A 43 -21.74 -24.09 8.52
C GLU A 43 -22.37 -23.74 9.87
N THR A 44 -21.80 -24.26 10.95
CA THR A 44 -22.22 -23.97 12.32
C THR A 44 -21.98 -22.49 12.66
N TRP A 45 -20.86 -21.91 12.24
CA TRP A 45 -20.58 -20.49 12.44
C TRP A 45 -21.59 -19.59 11.71
N LYS A 46 -21.90 -19.88 10.44
CA LYS A 46 -22.85 -19.10 9.63
C LYS A 46 -24.26 -19.09 10.24
N ARG A 47 -24.70 -20.20 10.85
CA ARG A 47 -25.99 -20.30 11.55
C ARG A 47 -26.01 -19.61 12.92
N SER A 48 -24.86 -19.24 13.46
CA SER A 48 -24.78 -18.56 14.74
C SER A 48 -25.29 -17.12 14.65
N LYS A 49 -25.54 -16.51 15.82
CA LYS A 49 -25.88 -15.08 15.93
C LYS A 49 -24.80 -14.12 15.39
N TYR A 50 -23.56 -14.60 15.19
CA TYR A 50 -22.46 -13.81 14.66
C TYR A 50 -22.31 -13.94 13.15
N GLY A 51 -22.79 -15.04 12.55
CA GLY A 51 -22.54 -15.41 11.17
C GLY A 51 -23.12 -14.42 10.14
N SER A 52 -24.11 -13.62 10.51
CA SER A 52 -24.69 -12.61 9.61
C SER A 52 -23.74 -11.45 9.31
N TYR A 53 -22.81 -11.12 10.20
CA TYR A 53 -21.91 -9.96 10.05
C TYR A 53 -20.43 -10.26 10.29
N LEU A 54 -20.06 -11.36 10.92
CA LEU A 54 -18.69 -11.86 11.01
C LEU A 54 -18.55 -13.08 10.10
N ARG A 55 -17.76 -12.94 9.03
CA ARG A 55 -17.57 -13.96 8.00
C ARG A 55 -16.12 -14.40 7.98
N PHE A 56 -15.86 -15.69 7.84
CA PHE A 56 -14.51 -16.20 7.62
C PHE A 56 -14.35 -16.57 6.16
N SER A 57 -13.27 -16.13 5.53
CA SER A 57 -13.08 -16.35 4.09
C SER A 57 -12.72 -17.80 3.76
N THR A 58 -12.13 -18.53 4.71
CA THR A 58 -11.68 -19.92 4.55
C THR A 58 -11.91 -20.73 5.83
N GLN A 59 -12.07 -22.06 5.70
CA GLN A 59 -12.13 -22.97 6.86
C GLN A 59 -10.84 -22.94 7.69
N HIS A 60 -9.68 -22.77 7.04
CA HIS A 60 -8.39 -22.60 7.72
C HIS A 60 -8.41 -21.39 8.67
N THR A 61 -8.96 -20.25 8.22
CA THR A 61 -9.06 -19.04 9.04
C THR A 61 -9.91 -19.29 10.29
N LEU A 62 -11.08 -19.91 10.13
CA LEU A 62 -11.95 -20.26 11.27
C LEU A 62 -11.23 -21.19 12.26
N SER A 63 -10.50 -22.17 11.73
CA SER A 63 -9.79 -23.17 12.54
C SER A 63 -8.64 -22.53 13.34
N GLU A 64 -7.87 -21.62 12.74
CA GLU A 64 -6.79 -20.90 13.44
C GLU A 64 -7.32 -19.95 14.53
N VAL A 65 -8.40 -19.22 14.24
CA VAL A 65 -9.01 -18.32 15.23
C VAL A 65 -9.63 -19.14 16.37
N ARG A 66 -10.29 -20.25 16.07
CA ARG A 66 -10.80 -21.21 17.06
C ARG A 66 -9.66 -21.74 17.93
N ARG A 67 -8.54 -22.14 17.33
CA ARG A 67 -7.37 -22.65 18.05
C ARG A 67 -6.86 -21.63 19.07
N LEU A 68 -6.76 -20.35 18.69
CA LEU A 68 -6.38 -19.28 19.63
C LEU A 68 -7.38 -19.12 20.78
N TRP A 69 -8.69 -19.13 20.51
CA TRP A 69 -9.69 -19.09 21.58
C TRP A 69 -9.57 -20.28 22.54
N ALA A 70 -9.26 -21.47 22.02
CA ALA A 70 -9.01 -22.65 22.85
C ALA A 70 -7.75 -22.48 23.71
N SER A 71 -6.64 -22.03 23.12
CA SER A 71 -5.40 -21.74 23.86
C SER A 71 -5.60 -20.68 24.94
N TYR A 72 -6.48 -19.69 24.74
CA TYR A 72 -6.79 -18.72 25.80
C TYR A 72 -7.47 -19.36 27.01
N LEU A 73 -8.18 -20.48 26.87
CA LEU A 73 -8.75 -21.22 28.00
C LEU A 73 -7.72 -22.12 28.70
N GLU A 74 -6.65 -22.51 28.00
CA GLU A 74 -5.58 -23.34 28.56
C GLU A 74 -4.81 -22.63 29.67
N ILE A 75 -4.90 -21.30 29.78
CA ILE A 75 -4.21 -20.54 30.83
C ILE A 75 -4.60 -20.98 32.26
N ASP A 76 -5.84 -21.45 32.45
CA ASP A 76 -6.33 -21.97 33.73
C ASP A 76 -5.77 -23.36 34.04
N SER A 77 -5.41 -24.13 33.01
CA SER A 77 -4.86 -25.48 33.14
C SER A 77 -3.37 -25.51 33.47
N LEU A 78 -2.71 -24.34 33.45
CA LEU A 78 -1.28 -24.23 33.73
C LEU A 78 -0.98 -24.51 35.19
N THR A 79 0.16 -25.15 35.43
CA THR A 79 0.69 -25.31 36.78
C THR A 79 1.05 -23.95 37.37
N GLU A 80 1.05 -23.85 38.70
CA GLU A 80 1.45 -22.62 39.39
C GLU A 80 2.89 -22.19 39.05
N GLN A 81 3.76 -23.15 38.72
CA GLN A 81 5.11 -22.84 38.25
C GLN A 81 5.09 -22.19 36.86
N GLU A 82 4.35 -22.74 35.91
CA GLU A 82 4.22 -22.17 34.56
C GLU A 82 3.58 -20.78 34.57
N LYS A 83 2.60 -20.54 35.43
CA LYS A 83 2.00 -19.21 35.61
C LYS A 83 3.04 -18.19 36.12
N ARG A 84 3.88 -18.60 37.08
CA ARG A 84 4.99 -17.76 37.60
C ARG A 84 6.03 -17.47 36.52
N ASP A 85 6.41 -18.48 35.74
CA ASP A 85 7.39 -18.34 34.67
C ASP A 85 6.87 -17.42 33.55
N LEU A 86 5.60 -17.59 33.15
CA LEU A 86 4.95 -16.72 32.19
C LEU A 86 4.86 -15.28 32.68
N ARG A 87 4.51 -15.06 33.95
CA ARG A 87 4.48 -13.72 34.56
C ARG A 87 5.86 -13.07 34.54
N THR A 88 6.90 -13.85 34.87
CA THR A 88 8.29 -13.38 34.85
C THR A 88 8.71 -12.98 33.44
N SER A 89 8.35 -13.77 32.43
CA SER A 89 8.60 -13.47 31.02
C SER A 89 7.93 -12.16 30.57
N PHE A 90 6.66 -11.94 30.95
CA PHE A 90 5.94 -10.70 30.67
C PHE A 90 6.66 -9.49 31.29
N ILE A 91 6.98 -9.55 32.58
CA ILE A 91 7.67 -8.46 33.29
C ILE A 91 9.02 -8.16 32.65
N PHE A 92 9.79 -9.21 32.29
CA PHE A 92 11.08 -9.06 31.63
C PHE A 92 10.95 -8.40 30.24
N GLY A 93 10.02 -8.88 29.41
CA GLY A 93 9.75 -8.32 28.09
C GLY A 93 9.32 -6.85 28.16
N MET A 94 8.45 -6.51 29.12
CA MET A 94 8.03 -5.14 29.37
C MET A 94 9.22 -4.23 29.76
N GLN A 95 10.10 -4.70 30.64
CA GLN A 95 11.29 -3.95 31.05
C GLN A 95 12.24 -3.70 29.87
N LYS A 96 12.38 -4.65 28.95
CA LYS A 96 13.20 -4.50 27.72
C LYS A 96 12.66 -3.38 26.83
N VAL A 97 11.34 -3.30 26.65
CA VAL A 97 10.69 -2.24 25.84
C VAL A 97 10.76 -0.87 26.53
N ARG A 98 10.51 -0.81 27.84
CA ARG A 98 10.56 0.43 28.63
C ARG A 98 11.90 1.17 28.48
N LYS A 99 13.00 0.44 28.30
CA LYS A 99 14.34 1.04 28.09
C LYS A 99 14.51 1.73 26.73
N ARG A 100 13.71 1.36 25.71
CA ARG A 100 13.81 1.90 24.34
C ARG A 100 12.95 3.16 24.15
N GLY A 101 11.77 3.23 24.77
CA GLY A 101 10.79 4.32 24.61
C GLY A 101 10.16 4.37 23.20
N ASN A 102 8.96 4.93 23.07
CA ASN A 102 8.30 5.14 21.76
C ASN A 102 7.49 6.45 21.76
N PHE A 103 7.44 7.11 20.60
CA PHE A 103 6.74 8.39 20.37
C PHE A 103 5.64 8.29 19.31
N GLY A 104 5.30 7.08 18.85
CA GLY A 104 4.34 6.85 17.76
C GLY A 104 2.94 7.37 18.05
N SER A 105 2.55 7.49 19.33
CA SER A 105 1.26 8.04 19.73
C SER A 105 1.15 9.56 19.54
N ILE A 106 2.24 10.30 19.27
CA ILE A 106 2.19 11.74 18.95
C ILE A 106 1.19 12.04 17.82
N ARG A 107 1.05 11.11 16.86
CA ARG A 107 0.12 11.17 15.73
C ARG A 107 -1.34 11.38 16.16
N ALA A 108 -1.74 10.76 17.27
CA ALA A 108 -3.09 10.84 17.82
C ALA A 108 -3.54 12.28 18.16
N ALA A 109 -2.60 13.20 18.36
CA ALA A 109 -2.86 14.60 18.69
C ALA A 109 -2.97 15.52 17.46
N GLY A 110 -2.71 15.02 16.24
CA GLY A 110 -2.88 15.78 14.98
C GLY A 110 -2.22 17.17 15.02
N PRO A 111 -2.96 18.28 14.80
CA PRO A 111 -2.41 19.64 14.84
C PRO A 111 -1.72 20.02 16.18
N LEU A 112 -2.10 19.35 17.27
CA LEU A 112 -1.60 19.56 18.63
C LEU A 112 -0.44 18.63 19.01
N ALA A 113 0.14 17.90 18.05
CA ALA A 113 1.25 16.96 18.24
C ALA A 113 2.37 17.48 19.16
N MET A 114 2.80 18.73 19.00
CA MET A 114 3.86 19.32 19.83
C MET A 114 3.48 19.43 21.31
N TYR A 115 2.21 19.67 21.62
CA TYR A 115 1.71 19.77 23.00
C TYR A 115 1.58 18.39 23.64
N TYR A 116 1.36 17.35 22.84
CA TYR A 116 1.25 15.98 23.32
C TYR A 116 2.61 15.30 23.52
N MET A 117 3.68 15.76 22.85
CA MET A 117 4.99 15.08 22.83
C MET A 117 5.49 14.58 24.19
N LYS A 118 5.47 15.44 25.21
CA LYS A 118 5.92 15.06 26.57
C LYS A 118 5.01 14.02 27.20
N ALA A 119 3.70 14.19 27.06
CA ALA A 119 2.72 13.26 27.59
C ALA A 119 2.79 11.91 26.89
N ALA A 120 2.96 11.87 25.56
CA ALA A 120 3.13 10.65 24.78
C ALA A 120 4.22 9.74 25.37
N PHE A 121 5.41 10.30 25.64
CA PHE A 121 6.50 9.55 26.26
C PHE A 121 6.14 9.00 27.65
N SER A 122 5.54 9.83 28.50
CA SER A 122 5.12 9.42 29.84
C SER A 122 4.06 8.32 29.77
N THR A 123 3.05 8.46 28.91
CA THR A 123 1.96 7.49 28.76
C THR A 123 2.48 6.12 28.31
N HIS A 124 3.38 6.09 27.31
CA HIS A 124 4.04 4.87 26.85
C HIS A 124 4.85 4.23 27.98
N LYS A 125 5.70 5.02 28.65
CA LYS A 125 6.53 4.54 29.75
C LYS A 125 5.70 3.98 30.92
N ASP A 126 4.63 4.66 31.30
CA ASP A 126 3.75 4.28 32.40
C ASP A 126 3.03 2.97 32.06
N PHE A 127 2.45 2.86 30.86
CA PHE A 127 1.79 1.63 30.37
C PHE A 127 2.77 0.45 30.34
N TRP A 128 3.97 0.62 29.77
CA TRP A 128 4.99 -0.45 29.74
C TRP A 128 5.62 -0.73 31.10
N SER A 129 5.37 0.09 32.12
CA SER A 129 5.80 -0.17 33.50
C SER A 129 4.79 -0.99 34.29
N SER A 130 3.50 -0.73 34.12
CA SER A 130 2.41 -1.39 34.85
C SER A 130 1.76 -2.55 34.08
N GLY A 131 1.79 -2.49 32.74
CA GLY A 131 1.06 -3.36 31.83
C GLY A 131 -0.43 -3.05 31.77
N VAL A 132 -0.88 -1.93 32.34
CA VAL A 132 -2.29 -1.53 32.39
C VAL A 132 -2.43 -0.04 32.11
N THR A 133 -3.53 0.34 31.47
CA THR A 133 -3.90 1.75 31.27
C THR A 133 -4.27 2.41 32.61
N PRO A 134 -3.79 3.63 32.92
CA PRO A 134 -4.05 4.29 34.20
C PRO A 134 -5.51 4.79 34.28
N SER A 135 -6.41 3.88 34.65
CA SER A 135 -7.86 4.10 34.71
C SER A 135 -8.39 4.31 36.13
N SER A 136 -7.58 4.15 37.19
CA SER A 136 -8.00 4.42 38.58
C SER A 136 -6.87 4.88 39.52
N PRO A 137 -7.14 5.78 40.50
CA PRO A 137 -6.13 6.30 41.43
C PRO A 137 -5.51 5.28 42.39
N ASN A 138 -6.13 4.11 42.57
CA ASN A 138 -5.79 3.14 43.62
C ASN A 138 -5.19 1.82 43.10
N GLN A 139 -4.81 1.73 41.82
CA GLN A 139 -4.10 0.55 41.30
C GLN A 139 -2.61 0.60 41.69
N SER A 140 -2.32 0.43 42.98
CA SER A 140 -0.94 0.23 43.45
C SER A 140 -0.46 -1.20 43.21
N VAL A 141 -1.39 -2.14 42.99
CA VAL A 141 -1.12 -3.57 42.77
C VAL A 141 -1.51 -3.92 41.34
N GLN A 142 -0.58 -4.56 40.62
CA GLN A 142 -0.82 -5.10 39.29
C GLN A 142 -1.89 -6.20 39.36
N PRO A 143 -2.85 -6.25 38.42
CA PRO A 143 -3.88 -7.27 38.44
C PRO A 143 -3.32 -8.71 38.48
N PRO A 144 -4.08 -9.65 39.08
CA PRO A 144 -3.60 -10.99 39.35
C PRO A 144 -3.45 -11.83 38.07
N HIS A 145 -4.32 -11.65 37.08
CA HIS A 145 -4.37 -12.52 35.91
C HIS A 145 -3.58 -11.94 34.73
N ILE A 146 -2.80 -12.79 34.06
CA ILE A 146 -2.21 -12.44 32.76
C ILE A 146 -3.33 -12.47 31.73
N ASN A 147 -3.39 -11.46 30.86
CA ASN A 147 -4.33 -11.46 29.75
C ASN A 147 -3.90 -12.51 28.71
N PRO A 148 -4.67 -13.59 28.50
CA PRO A 148 -4.26 -14.65 27.58
C PRO A 148 -4.18 -14.18 26.12
N THR A 149 -4.84 -13.09 25.73
CA THR A 149 -4.76 -12.56 24.34
C THR A 149 -3.37 -12.05 23.97
N PHE A 150 -2.52 -11.75 24.97
CA PHE A 150 -1.12 -11.35 24.76
C PHE A 150 -0.13 -12.48 25.07
N ALA A 151 -0.60 -13.62 25.59
CA ALA A 151 0.24 -14.73 26.02
C ALA A 151 0.39 -15.83 24.95
N PHE A 152 -0.60 -15.95 24.05
CA PHE A 152 -0.60 -16.99 23.02
C PHE A 152 -0.60 -16.37 21.61
N CYS A 153 0.32 -16.85 20.78
CA CYS A 153 0.42 -16.50 19.36
C CYS A 153 0.83 -17.73 18.54
N GLN A 154 1.09 -17.56 17.24
CA GLN A 154 1.60 -18.66 16.40
C GLN A 154 2.99 -19.16 16.83
N ALA A 155 3.79 -18.35 17.52
CA ALA A 155 5.05 -18.78 18.13
C ALA A 155 4.85 -19.52 19.48
N GLY A 156 3.61 -19.86 19.84
CA GLY A 156 3.27 -20.53 21.09
C GLY A 156 3.04 -19.55 22.25
N ARG A 157 3.35 -20.03 23.46
CA ARG A 157 3.13 -19.33 24.75
C ARG A 157 4.34 -18.44 25.09
N VAL A 158 4.37 -17.23 24.55
CA VAL A 158 5.48 -16.26 24.71
C VAL A 158 4.98 -14.82 24.77
N PHE A 159 5.70 -13.94 25.48
CA PHE A 159 5.47 -12.50 25.41
C PHE A 159 6.07 -11.92 24.13
N ASN A 160 5.24 -11.74 23.09
CA ASN A 160 5.67 -11.21 21.79
C ASN A 160 4.91 -9.94 21.39
N VAL A 161 4.71 -9.03 22.35
CA VAL A 161 4.01 -7.76 22.11
C VAL A 161 4.96 -6.77 21.44
N HIS A 162 4.54 -6.18 20.32
CA HIS A 162 5.34 -5.21 19.60
C HIS A 162 5.64 -3.98 20.48
N TYR A 163 6.91 -3.54 20.51
CA TYR A 163 7.39 -2.46 21.38
C TYR A 163 6.68 -1.10 21.17
N GLY A 164 6.06 -0.92 19.99
CA GLY A 164 5.27 0.26 19.66
C GLY A 164 3.81 0.23 20.09
N THR A 165 3.38 -0.80 20.82
CA THR A 165 2.02 -0.85 21.38
C THR A 165 1.84 0.30 22.37
N ASP A 166 0.87 1.17 22.10
CA ASP A 166 0.41 2.26 22.96
C ASP A 166 -1.12 2.37 22.80
N PRO A 167 -1.92 2.08 23.84
CA PRO A 167 -3.38 2.14 23.76
C PRO A 167 -3.93 3.46 23.24
N LEU A 168 -3.25 4.58 23.51
CA LEU A 168 -3.75 5.91 23.12
C LEU A 168 -3.53 6.22 21.63
N GLN A 169 -2.65 5.49 20.94
CA GLN A 169 -2.35 5.73 19.53
C GLN A 169 -3.55 5.50 18.60
N CYS A 170 -4.53 4.68 19.01
CA CYS A 170 -5.72 4.36 18.21
C CYS A 170 -6.83 5.41 18.26
N PHE A 171 -6.68 6.48 19.06
CA PHE A 171 -7.75 7.44 19.34
C PHE A 171 -7.40 8.86 18.91
N HIS A 172 -8.39 9.72 18.82
CA HIS A 172 -8.17 11.14 18.54
C HIS A 172 -8.00 11.91 19.85
N LEU A 173 -6.77 12.34 20.14
CA LEU A 173 -6.44 13.09 21.36
C LEU A 173 -6.50 14.60 21.18
N ALA A 174 -6.51 15.11 19.95
CA ALA A 174 -6.62 16.54 19.67
C ALA A 174 -7.79 17.21 20.44
N PRO A 175 -9.01 16.64 20.50
CA PRO A 175 -10.11 17.24 21.27
C PRO A 175 -9.92 17.27 22.79
N ALA A 176 -8.94 16.54 23.33
CA ALA A 176 -8.58 16.56 24.77
C ALA A 176 -7.53 17.63 25.09
N LEU A 177 -6.77 18.05 24.09
CA LEU A 177 -5.65 18.97 24.20
C LEU A 177 -6.02 20.42 23.83
N THR A 178 -7.25 20.65 23.39
CA THR A 178 -7.79 21.99 23.11
C THR A 178 -9.23 22.13 23.62
N LEU A 179 -9.72 23.37 23.72
CA LEU A 179 -11.09 23.64 24.17
C LEU A 179 -12.05 23.40 23.00
N VAL A 180 -13.00 22.48 23.18
CA VAL A 180 -14.02 22.13 22.17
C VAL A 180 -15.42 22.29 22.76
N LYS A 181 -16.36 22.77 21.93
CA LYS A 181 -17.75 22.99 22.34
C LYS A 181 -18.39 21.71 22.86
N GLY A 182 -19.24 21.84 23.89
CA GLY A 182 -19.97 20.71 24.47
C GLY A 182 -19.15 19.83 25.43
N ARG A 183 -17.83 20.04 25.55
CA ARG A 183 -16.99 19.36 26.54
C ARG A 183 -16.91 20.20 27.82
N LYS A 184 -17.48 19.70 28.92
CA LYS A 184 -17.46 20.37 30.25
C LYS A 184 -16.09 20.31 30.96
N SER A 185 -15.13 19.53 30.45
CA SER A 185 -13.86 19.24 31.13
C SER A 185 -12.77 20.28 30.84
N LYS A 186 -11.87 20.49 31.80
CA LYS A 186 -10.60 21.22 31.60
C LYS A 186 -9.75 20.50 30.55
N LEU A 187 -8.83 21.24 29.92
CA LEU A 187 -7.79 20.65 29.08
C LEU A 187 -7.11 19.50 29.82
N ALA A 188 -6.87 18.38 29.13
CA ALA A 188 -6.18 17.25 29.71
C ALA A 188 -4.84 17.71 30.28
N SER A 189 -4.68 17.56 31.60
CA SER A 189 -3.47 17.96 32.32
C SER A 189 -2.71 16.76 32.87
N THR A 190 -3.36 15.59 32.87
CA THR A 190 -2.79 14.31 33.32
C THR A 190 -2.96 13.22 32.27
N THR A 191 -2.15 12.16 32.37
CA THR A 191 -2.31 10.93 31.56
C THR A 191 -3.71 10.33 31.69
N ARG A 192 -4.31 10.42 32.88
CA ARG A 192 -5.66 9.91 33.15
C ARG A 192 -6.73 10.60 32.29
N ASP A 193 -6.66 11.93 32.20
CA ASP A 193 -7.62 12.71 31.41
C ASP A 193 -7.61 12.29 29.92
N LEU A 194 -6.44 11.90 29.40
CA LEU A 194 -6.27 11.41 28.03
C LEU A 194 -6.88 10.01 27.86
N VAL A 195 -6.63 9.10 28.81
CA VAL A 195 -7.22 7.75 28.82
C VAL A 195 -8.74 7.83 28.91
N GLU A 196 -9.30 8.67 29.79
CA GLU A 196 -10.75 8.88 29.88
C GLU A 196 -11.33 9.39 28.56
N SER A 197 -10.62 10.30 27.88
CA SER A 197 -11.03 10.81 26.57
C SER A 197 -11.02 9.72 25.48
N ALA A 198 -10.08 8.79 25.55
CA ALA A 198 -10.00 7.65 24.64
C ALA A 198 -11.09 6.60 24.96
N MET A 199 -11.31 6.29 26.24
CA MET A 199 -12.37 5.37 26.69
C MET A 199 -13.78 5.88 26.33
N ALA A 200 -14.01 7.20 26.35
CA ALA A 200 -15.25 7.80 25.89
C ALA A 200 -15.49 7.56 24.39
N GLN A 201 -14.44 7.71 23.56
CA GLN A 201 -14.50 7.39 22.13
C GLN A 201 -14.76 5.89 21.90
N PHE A 202 -14.01 5.02 22.59
CA PHE A 202 -14.19 3.58 22.53
C PHE A 202 -15.63 3.16 22.88
N SER A 203 -16.19 3.71 23.95
CA SER A 203 -17.57 3.44 24.38
C SER A 203 -18.60 3.87 23.33
N SER A 204 -18.39 5.04 22.72
CA SER A 204 -19.23 5.53 21.61
C SER A 204 -19.15 4.60 20.39
N TRP A 205 -17.95 4.14 20.03
CA TRP A 205 -17.74 3.21 18.91
C TRP A 205 -18.36 1.85 19.17
N CYS A 206 -18.22 1.29 20.37
CA CYS A 206 -18.90 0.04 20.76
C CYS A 206 -20.42 0.16 20.64
N THR A 207 -20.98 1.29 21.07
CA THR A 207 -22.42 1.57 20.97
C THR A 207 -22.87 1.67 19.51
N ALA A 208 -22.12 2.39 18.68
CA ALA A 208 -22.40 2.52 17.25
C ALA A 208 -22.31 1.16 16.53
N PHE A 209 -21.28 0.38 16.82
CA PHE A 209 -21.12 -0.97 16.27
C PHE A 209 -22.30 -1.87 16.66
N ARG A 210 -22.64 -1.94 17.95
CA ARG A 210 -23.78 -2.73 18.45
C ARG A 210 -25.08 -2.36 17.75
N LYS A 211 -25.35 -1.06 17.60
CA LYS A 211 -26.54 -0.56 16.86
C LYS A 211 -26.55 -0.99 15.40
N ARG A 212 -25.40 -1.05 14.73
CA ARG A 212 -25.29 -1.41 13.31
C ARG A 212 -25.45 -2.90 13.05
N VAL A 213 -25.01 -3.74 13.99
CA VAL A 213 -25.13 -5.20 13.87
C VAL A 213 -26.42 -5.77 14.46
N SER A 214 -27.18 -4.98 15.23
CA SER A 214 -28.48 -5.40 15.80
C SER A 214 -29.66 -5.32 14.82
N TYR A 215 -29.47 -4.82 13.60
CA TYR A 215 -30.51 -4.81 12.57
C TYR A 215 -30.66 -6.21 11.96
N ASP A 216 -31.90 -6.63 11.67
CA ASP A 216 -32.21 -7.95 11.06
C ASP A 216 -31.39 -8.23 9.79
N ASN A 217 -31.09 -7.17 9.02
CA ASN A 217 -30.04 -7.17 8.00
C ASN A 217 -28.89 -6.28 8.47
N ALA A 218 -27.81 -6.91 8.95
CA ALA A 218 -26.62 -6.19 9.39
C ALA A 218 -26.11 -5.29 8.27
N LYS A 219 -25.94 -3.99 8.56
CA LYS A 219 -25.47 -3.00 7.58
C LYS A 219 -23.96 -3.00 7.41
N ILE A 220 -23.26 -3.88 8.11
CA ILE A 220 -21.80 -4.02 8.13
C ILE A 220 -21.50 -5.52 8.11
N ILE A 221 -20.60 -5.93 7.22
CA ILE A 221 -20.05 -7.29 7.17
C ILE A 221 -18.53 -7.19 7.26
N ILE A 222 -17.94 -7.92 8.22
CA ILE A 222 -16.50 -8.00 8.44
C ILE A 222 -16.06 -9.41 8.03
N ARG A 223 -15.11 -9.47 7.09
CA ARG A 223 -14.51 -10.72 6.60
C ARG A 223 -13.10 -10.89 7.14
N PHE A 224 -12.84 -12.03 7.75
CA PHE A 224 -11.54 -12.38 8.30
C PHE A 224 -10.81 -13.37 7.40
N PHE A 225 -9.51 -13.19 7.29
CA PHE A 225 -8.59 -14.10 6.65
C PHE A 225 -7.30 -14.18 7.48
N VAL A 226 -6.76 -15.38 7.64
CA VAL A 226 -5.46 -15.63 8.26
C VAL A 226 -4.56 -16.23 7.19
N GLY A 227 -3.46 -15.53 6.87
CA GLY A 227 -2.51 -15.91 5.84
C GLY A 227 -1.67 -14.72 5.38
N GLU A 228 -0.83 -14.94 4.38
CA GLU A 228 0.05 -13.93 3.79
C GLU A 228 -0.73 -12.98 2.87
N SER A 229 -0.40 -11.69 2.96
CA SER A 229 -1.10 -10.59 2.27
C SER A 229 -1.02 -10.65 0.74
N LEU A 230 0.15 -10.92 0.14
CA LEU A 230 0.34 -11.03 -1.30
C LEU A 230 -0.32 -12.31 -1.83
N ALA A 231 -0.27 -13.40 -1.07
CA ALA A 231 -0.97 -14.65 -1.35
C ALA A 231 -2.49 -14.44 -1.40
N LEU A 232 -3.07 -13.77 -0.40
CA LEU A 232 -4.50 -13.42 -0.41
C LEU A 232 -4.86 -12.60 -1.65
N CYS A 233 -4.05 -11.59 -2.00
CA CYS A 233 -4.34 -10.74 -3.15
C CYS A 233 -4.31 -11.55 -4.47
N ARG A 234 -3.33 -12.44 -4.64
CA ARG A 234 -3.26 -13.37 -5.78
C ARG A 234 -4.46 -14.32 -5.82
N ALA A 235 -4.84 -14.89 -4.67
CA ALA A 235 -5.98 -15.80 -4.57
C ALA A 235 -7.30 -15.09 -4.92
N LEU A 236 -7.55 -13.88 -4.41
CA LEU A 236 -8.73 -13.07 -4.76
C LEU A 236 -8.77 -12.75 -6.26
N ARG A 237 -7.61 -12.47 -6.86
CA ARG A 237 -7.50 -12.25 -8.31
C ARG A 237 -7.90 -13.51 -9.08
N TYR A 238 -7.37 -14.67 -8.73
CA TYR A 238 -7.74 -15.94 -9.39
C TYR A 238 -9.22 -16.27 -9.20
N CYS A 239 -9.75 -16.04 -8.00
CA CYS A 239 -11.18 -16.19 -7.74
C CYS A 239 -12.04 -15.28 -8.61
N ASN A 240 -11.58 -14.07 -8.89
CA ASN A 240 -12.28 -13.13 -9.74
C ASN A 240 -12.15 -13.43 -11.24
N GLU A 241 -10.95 -13.73 -11.72
CA GLU A 241 -10.66 -13.88 -13.14
C GLU A 241 -11.00 -15.28 -13.67
N ASP A 242 -10.71 -16.32 -12.90
CA ASP A 242 -10.92 -17.71 -13.30
C ASP A 242 -12.19 -18.33 -12.70
N ASN A 243 -12.91 -17.60 -11.84
CA ASN A 243 -14.12 -18.06 -11.16
C ASN A 243 -13.90 -19.36 -10.34
N ILE A 244 -12.71 -19.49 -9.71
CA ILE A 244 -12.33 -20.64 -8.89
C ILE A 244 -12.26 -20.28 -7.40
N THR A 245 -12.68 -21.20 -6.53
CA THR A 245 -12.54 -21.04 -5.06
C THR A 245 -11.29 -21.74 -4.53
N LYS A 246 -10.86 -22.82 -5.20
CA LYS A 246 -9.59 -23.54 -4.96
C LYS A 246 -8.48 -22.95 -5.81
N THR A 247 -7.67 -22.09 -5.20
CA THR A 247 -6.75 -21.23 -5.97
C THR A 247 -5.38 -21.86 -6.22
N GLY A 248 -4.98 -22.87 -5.43
CA GLY A 248 -3.62 -23.43 -5.46
C GLY A 248 -2.54 -22.47 -4.97
N VAL A 249 -2.91 -21.35 -4.33
CA VAL A 249 -1.98 -20.40 -3.71
C VAL A 249 -1.76 -20.83 -2.26
N TYR A 250 -0.51 -21.00 -1.83
CA TYR A 250 -0.20 -21.33 -0.43
C TYR A 250 -0.58 -20.18 0.50
N THR A 251 -1.22 -20.52 1.63
CA THR A 251 -1.74 -19.55 2.61
C THR A 251 -0.63 -18.85 3.38
N LEU A 252 0.47 -19.54 3.68
CA LEU A 252 1.60 -19.03 4.46
C LEU A 252 2.93 -19.33 3.73
N PRO A 253 3.98 -18.52 3.94
CA PRO A 253 5.30 -18.81 3.38
C PRO A 253 5.93 -20.10 3.95
N TRP A 254 5.57 -20.48 5.18
CA TRP A 254 6.09 -21.65 5.90
C TRP A 254 5.01 -22.70 6.14
N GLY A 255 4.17 -22.99 5.14
CA GLY A 255 3.09 -23.98 5.28
C GLY A 255 2.65 -24.61 3.98
N GLY A 256 2.07 -25.81 4.06
CA GLY A 256 1.58 -26.57 2.90
C GLY A 256 0.11 -26.29 2.55
N THR A 257 -0.62 -25.67 3.48
CA THR A 257 -2.04 -25.33 3.29
C THR A 257 -2.24 -24.31 2.17
N GLN A 258 -3.22 -24.55 1.30
CA GLN A 258 -3.61 -23.65 0.20
C GLN A 258 -4.87 -22.85 0.51
N ILE A 259 -5.05 -21.73 -0.18
CA ILE A 259 -6.22 -20.85 -0.05
C ILE A 259 -7.38 -21.44 -0.84
N GLU A 260 -8.34 -21.97 -0.08
CA GLU A 260 -9.66 -22.38 -0.54
C GLU A 260 -10.72 -21.46 0.07
N PHE A 261 -11.34 -20.63 -0.78
CA PHE A 261 -12.42 -19.74 -0.35
C PHE A 261 -13.71 -20.52 -0.13
N ASP A 262 -14.48 -20.13 0.89
CA ASP A 262 -15.80 -20.69 1.16
C ASP A 262 -16.75 -20.46 -0.03
N GLU A 263 -17.23 -21.53 -0.65
CA GLU A 263 -18.05 -21.45 -1.85
C GLU A 263 -19.36 -20.68 -1.62
N SER A 264 -19.92 -20.77 -0.42
CA SER A 264 -21.18 -20.07 -0.09
C SER A 264 -21.05 -18.55 -0.12
N ASP A 265 -19.84 -18.02 0.07
CA ASP A 265 -19.54 -16.59 0.02
C ASP A 265 -18.80 -16.19 -1.28
N TYR A 266 -18.07 -17.08 -1.95
CA TYR A 266 -17.16 -16.69 -3.05
C TYR A 266 -17.49 -17.27 -4.43
N ALA A 267 -18.30 -18.34 -4.51
CA ALA A 267 -18.70 -18.89 -5.80
C ALA A 267 -19.54 -17.88 -6.60
N SER A 268 -19.46 -17.96 -7.93
CA SER A 268 -20.29 -17.13 -8.83
C SER A 268 -21.80 -17.32 -8.63
N SER A 269 -22.22 -18.48 -8.15
CA SER A 269 -23.61 -18.82 -7.81
C SER A 269 -24.04 -18.34 -6.42
N SER A 270 -23.15 -17.76 -5.61
CA SER A 270 -23.47 -17.29 -4.27
C SER A 270 -24.46 -16.11 -4.29
N ALA A 271 -25.55 -16.24 -3.52
CA ALA A 271 -26.51 -15.16 -3.30
C ALA A 271 -25.94 -13.98 -2.48
N HIS A 272 -24.88 -14.22 -1.71
CA HIS A 272 -24.24 -13.24 -0.83
C HIS A 272 -22.77 -13.06 -1.17
N ARG A 273 -22.47 -13.04 -2.48
CA ARG A 273 -21.11 -13.06 -3.00
C ARG A 273 -20.25 -11.94 -2.40
N ALA A 274 -19.10 -12.31 -1.87
CA ALA A 274 -18.11 -11.42 -1.33
C ALA A 274 -17.54 -10.51 -2.43
N PRO A 275 -17.20 -9.25 -2.10
CA PRO A 275 -16.55 -8.37 -3.06
C PRO A 275 -15.15 -8.91 -3.43
N LEU A 276 -14.88 -8.95 -4.73
CA LEU A 276 -13.56 -9.31 -5.29
C LEU A 276 -12.83 -8.10 -5.92
N LYS A 277 -13.49 -6.94 -5.93
CA LYS A 277 -12.94 -5.64 -6.31
C LYS A 277 -13.30 -4.59 -5.28
N PHE A 278 -12.36 -3.71 -4.94
CA PHE A 278 -12.47 -2.79 -3.81
C PHE A 278 -12.31 -1.32 -4.26
N ASN A 279 -13.05 -0.43 -3.60
CA ASN A 279 -12.90 1.02 -3.75
C ASN A 279 -11.69 1.54 -2.96
N VAL A 280 -11.39 0.93 -1.82
CA VAL A 280 -10.30 1.30 -0.94
C VAL A 280 -9.53 0.04 -0.58
N ILE A 281 -8.22 0.06 -0.77
CA ILE A 281 -7.29 -0.94 -0.25
C ILE A 281 -6.30 -0.20 0.63
N ASP A 282 -6.19 -0.58 1.90
CA ASP A 282 -5.19 -0.04 2.83
C ASP A 282 -4.23 -1.16 3.23
N THR A 283 -2.94 -1.01 2.89
CA THR A 283 -1.91 -2.01 3.19
C THR A 283 -1.14 -1.69 4.47
N SER A 284 -1.59 -0.72 5.27
CA SER A 284 -0.85 -0.19 6.42
C SER A 284 0.59 0.14 6.01
N ASN A 285 1.60 -0.37 6.71
CA ASN A 285 3.01 -0.22 6.41
C ASN A 285 3.65 -1.45 5.73
N LEU A 286 2.87 -2.34 5.10
CA LEU A 286 3.39 -3.56 4.46
C LEU A 286 4.46 -3.27 3.39
N ALA A 287 4.50 -2.07 2.81
CA ALA A 287 5.49 -1.68 1.82
C ALA A 287 6.93 -1.70 2.36
N ASP A 288 7.12 -1.53 3.67
CA ASP A 288 8.43 -1.63 4.34
C ASP A 288 8.87 -3.09 4.58
N HIS A 289 7.97 -4.06 4.42
CA HIS A 289 8.22 -5.47 4.71
C HIS A 289 8.22 -6.35 3.46
N THR A 290 7.37 -5.99 2.49
CA THR A 290 7.12 -6.81 1.28
C THR A 290 7.58 -6.12 0.01
N GLY A 291 8.02 -4.85 0.08
CA GLY A 291 8.39 -4.04 -1.07
C GLY A 291 7.18 -3.40 -1.77
N LEU A 292 7.33 -2.12 -2.12
CA LEU A 292 6.29 -1.33 -2.78
C LEU A 292 5.78 -1.97 -4.08
N LEU A 293 6.69 -2.43 -4.94
CA LEU A 293 6.30 -2.93 -6.26
C LEU A 293 5.54 -4.26 -6.17
N ASN A 294 5.93 -5.16 -5.26
CA ASN A 294 5.22 -6.42 -5.03
C ASN A 294 3.76 -6.15 -4.62
N LEU A 295 3.54 -5.19 -3.71
CA LEU A 295 2.19 -4.81 -3.29
C LEU A 295 1.37 -4.21 -4.42
N ILE A 296 1.91 -3.25 -5.16
CA ILE A 296 1.15 -2.59 -6.23
C ILE A 296 0.73 -3.61 -7.30
N LEU A 297 1.61 -4.53 -7.67
CA LEU A 297 1.32 -5.55 -8.69
C LEU A 297 0.17 -6.49 -8.31
N VAL A 298 0.04 -6.86 -7.02
CA VAL A 298 -1.02 -7.77 -6.57
C VAL A 298 -2.31 -7.05 -6.18
N THR A 299 -2.24 -5.77 -5.78
CA THR A 299 -3.40 -4.99 -5.32
C THR A 299 -4.08 -4.20 -6.42
N THR A 300 -3.35 -3.66 -7.40
CA THR A 300 -3.95 -2.88 -8.51
C THR A 300 -5.05 -3.63 -9.24
N PRO A 301 -4.90 -4.93 -9.58
CA PRO A 301 -5.97 -5.70 -10.20
C PRO A 301 -7.21 -5.80 -9.33
N LEU A 302 -7.11 -5.69 -8.00
CA LEU A 302 -8.23 -5.76 -7.07
C LEU A 302 -8.94 -4.42 -6.88
N LEU A 303 -8.40 -3.31 -7.39
CA LEU A 303 -9.10 -2.02 -7.36
C LEU A 303 -10.23 -2.00 -8.39
N GLN A 304 -11.35 -1.38 -8.03
CA GLN A 304 -12.35 -0.99 -9.02
C GLN A 304 -11.76 0.10 -9.92
N LYS A 305 -11.91 -0.04 -11.25
CA LYS A 305 -11.47 0.98 -12.22
C LYS A 305 -12.40 2.20 -12.19
N LEU A 306 -12.35 2.96 -11.10
CA LEU A 306 -13.12 4.17 -10.85
C LEU A 306 -12.16 5.30 -10.42
N PRO A 307 -12.44 6.57 -10.78
CA PRO A 307 -11.55 7.69 -10.46
C PRO A 307 -11.33 7.96 -8.97
N TRP A 308 -12.27 7.54 -8.12
CA TRP A 308 -12.19 7.69 -6.66
C TRP A 308 -11.67 6.43 -5.94
N SER A 309 -11.36 5.35 -6.67
CA SER A 309 -10.71 4.20 -6.07
C SER A 309 -9.28 4.57 -5.63
N VAL A 310 -8.88 4.09 -4.47
CA VAL A 310 -7.59 4.43 -3.87
C VAL A 310 -6.91 3.22 -3.23
N LEU A 311 -5.61 3.12 -3.45
CA LEU A 311 -4.71 2.19 -2.75
C LEU A 311 -3.79 3.00 -1.83
N HIS A 312 -3.76 2.67 -0.55
CA HIS A 312 -2.84 3.24 0.42
C HIS A 312 -1.67 2.30 0.66
N THR A 313 -0.44 2.77 0.40
CA THR A 313 0.82 2.04 0.66
C THR A 313 1.68 2.86 1.61
N ASN A 314 1.18 3.09 2.82
CA ASN A 314 1.90 3.91 3.79
C ASN A 314 3.26 3.26 4.12
N THR A 315 4.25 4.05 4.51
CA THR A 315 5.53 3.54 5.02
C THR A 315 5.81 4.15 6.38
N LEU A 316 6.49 3.44 7.27
CA LEU A 316 6.90 3.88 8.60
C LEU A 316 8.42 4.00 8.73
N LEU A 317 9.19 3.32 7.89
CA LEU A 317 10.65 3.41 7.90
C LEU A 317 11.12 4.61 7.07
N PRO A 318 12.05 5.44 7.56
CA PRO A 318 12.65 6.48 6.73
C PRO A 318 13.50 5.83 5.63
N SER A 319 13.46 6.39 4.41
CA SER A 319 14.33 5.97 3.32
C SER A 319 15.77 6.48 3.42
N ASN A 320 15.96 7.56 4.20
CA ASN A 320 17.24 8.21 4.46
C ASN A 320 17.38 8.37 5.98
N LEU A 321 18.33 7.67 6.61
CA LEU A 321 18.60 7.81 8.05
C LEU A 321 19.46 9.06 8.34
N VAL A 322 20.00 9.71 7.31
CA VAL A 322 20.87 10.89 7.39
C VAL A 322 20.33 12.01 6.48
N GLY A 323 20.07 13.21 7.04
CA GLY A 323 19.68 14.41 6.29
C GLY A 323 18.26 14.93 6.56
N VAL A 324 17.80 15.90 5.76
CA VAL A 324 16.44 16.45 5.83
C VAL A 324 15.44 15.36 5.42
N PRO A 325 14.34 15.14 6.16
CA PRO A 325 13.30 14.20 5.75
C PRO A 325 12.72 14.58 4.39
N SER A 326 13.13 13.87 3.34
CA SER A 326 12.51 13.91 2.02
C SER A 326 11.57 12.72 1.85
N SER A 327 10.61 12.83 0.94
CA SER A 327 9.74 11.71 0.58
C SER A 327 10.59 10.51 0.17
N GLY A 328 10.35 9.36 0.81
CA GLY A 328 11.07 8.13 0.53
C GLY A 328 10.52 7.38 -0.68
N LEU A 329 9.39 7.82 -1.24
CA LEU A 329 8.76 7.19 -2.39
C LEU A 329 9.72 7.05 -3.58
N ALA A 330 10.48 8.10 -3.92
CA ALA A 330 11.40 8.06 -5.06
C ALA A 330 12.47 6.96 -4.91
N SER A 331 12.94 6.73 -3.69
CA SER A 331 13.91 5.66 -3.41
C SER A 331 13.31 4.24 -3.52
N ARG A 332 11.98 4.11 -3.34
CA ARG A 332 11.26 2.84 -3.35
C ARG A 332 10.63 2.50 -4.70
N ALA A 333 10.39 3.49 -5.55
CA ALA A 333 9.68 3.35 -6.83
C ALA A 333 10.46 2.51 -7.87
N LEU A 334 11.77 2.30 -7.71
CA LEU A 334 12.65 1.54 -8.65
C LEU A 334 12.69 2.10 -10.09
N ALA A 335 12.02 3.21 -10.35
CA ALA A 335 12.01 3.99 -11.58
C ALA A 335 11.54 5.41 -11.24
N ASP A 336 11.64 6.34 -12.19
CA ASP A 336 10.99 7.63 -12.00
C ASP A 336 9.47 7.43 -11.86
N ILE A 337 8.86 8.23 -10.98
CA ILE A 337 7.46 8.08 -10.60
C ILE A 337 6.52 8.20 -11.82
N PRO A 338 6.67 9.16 -12.74
CA PRO A 338 5.79 9.26 -13.91
C PRO A 338 5.83 8.02 -14.81
N THR A 339 7.02 7.54 -15.18
CA THR A 339 7.18 6.36 -16.05
C THR A 339 6.63 5.11 -15.38
N LEU A 340 6.95 4.91 -14.10
CA LEU A 340 6.40 3.81 -13.33
C LEU A 340 4.87 3.89 -13.27
N SER A 341 4.31 5.09 -13.05
CA SER A 341 2.87 5.28 -12.94
C SER A 341 2.14 4.97 -14.24
N MET A 342 2.71 5.35 -15.39
CA MET A 342 2.17 4.97 -16.70
C MET A 342 2.13 3.46 -16.87
N ILE A 343 3.23 2.77 -16.55
CA ILE A 343 3.34 1.30 -16.71
C ILE A 343 2.42 0.56 -15.72
N LEU A 344 2.30 1.05 -14.49
CA LEU A 344 1.43 0.44 -13.47
C LEU A 344 -0.05 0.77 -13.66
N GLY A 345 -0.37 1.81 -14.45
CA GLY A 345 -1.73 2.31 -14.65
C GLY A 345 -2.31 3.08 -13.46
N ILE A 346 -1.52 3.31 -12.41
CA ILE A 346 -1.88 4.09 -11.22
C ILE A 346 -0.74 5.04 -10.86
N ALA A 347 -1.06 6.19 -10.29
CA ALA A 347 -0.10 7.21 -9.91
C ALA A 347 -0.33 7.66 -8.46
N PRO A 348 0.73 8.12 -7.74
CA PRO A 348 0.56 8.80 -6.47
C PRO A 348 -0.35 10.01 -6.66
N SER A 349 -1.34 10.20 -5.78
CA SER A 349 -2.30 11.29 -5.89
C SER A 349 -1.62 12.65 -5.85
N SER A 350 -0.54 12.79 -5.07
CA SER A 350 0.28 14.00 -5.02
C SER A 350 0.99 14.30 -6.34
N SER A 351 1.33 13.30 -7.14
CA SER A 351 1.88 13.47 -8.49
C SER A 351 0.82 13.84 -9.53
N LEU A 352 -0.46 13.57 -9.25
CA LEU A 352 -1.58 13.95 -10.10
C LEU A 352 -2.14 15.33 -9.77
N SER A 353 -2.31 15.63 -8.48
CA SER A 353 -2.95 16.88 -8.01
C SER A 353 -1.96 17.98 -7.66
N HIS A 354 -0.70 17.65 -7.38
CA HIS A 354 0.32 18.58 -6.87
C HIS A 354 -0.04 19.28 -5.54
N PHE A 355 -1.03 18.77 -4.80
CA PHE A 355 -1.34 19.22 -3.44
C PHE A 355 -1.93 18.09 -2.60
N THR A 356 -1.93 18.26 -1.28
CA THR A 356 -2.62 17.37 -0.34
C THR A 356 -3.41 18.20 0.68
N THR A 357 -4.51 17.65 1.18
CA THR A 357 -5.30 18.22 2.28
C THR A 357 -5.00 17.57 3.63
N PHE A 358 -4.04 16.65 3.68
CA PHE A 358 -3.57 15.97 4.88
C PHE A 358 -2.36 16.69 5.47
N SER A 359 -2.31 16.82 6.80
CA SER A 359 -1.16 17.36 7.50
C SER A 359 -0.17 16.25 7.87
N ASN A 360 1.10 16.44 7.50
CA ASN A 360 2.22 15.62 7.96
C ASN A 360 2.98 16.24 9.15
N LYS A 361 2.43 17.29 9.78
CA LYS A 361 3.04 17.98 10.93
C LYS A 361 3.51 17.02 12.03
N PRO A 362 2.71 16.02 12.49
CA PRO A 362 3.16 15.10 13.53
C PRO A 362 4.45 14.35 13.16
N GLU A 363 4.64 14.03 11.88
CA GLU A 363 5.78 13.29 11.36
C GLU A 363 7.03 14.14 11.23
N ILE A 364 6.87 15.38 10.76
CA ILE A 364 7.98 16.35 10.71
C ILE A 364 8.47 16.64 12.13
N VAL A 365 7.53 16.84 13.07
CA VAL A 365 7.86 17.05 14.48
C VAL A 365 8.56 15.81 15.06
N ALA A 366 8.00 14.61 14.87
CA ALA A 366 8.58 13.38 15.40
C ALA A 366 9.99 13.11 14.83
N SER A 367 10.18 13.24 13.52
CA SER A 367 11.47 13.00 12.86
C SER A 367 12.54 14.02 13.22
N SER A 368 12.16 15.27 13.52
CA SER A 368 13.11 16.30 13.96
C SER A 368 13.69 16.04 15.36
N VAL A 369 12.99 15.26 16.19
CA VAL A 369 13.38 14.99 17.59
C VAL A 369 13.91 13.58 17.77
N PHE A 370 13.43 12.62 16.98
CA PHE A 370 13.77 11.20 17.12
C PHE A 370 14.09 10.56 15.78
N SER A 371 15.16 9.77 15.75
CA SER A 371 15.52 8.94 14.60
C SER A 371 14.89 7.55 14.73
N GLY A 372 14.02 7.16 13.81
CA GLY A 372 13.60 5.76 13.71
C GLY A 372 12.30 5.46 12.98
N GLN A 373 11.30 6.35 13.03
CA GLN A 373 10.01 6.15 12.36
C GLN A 373 9.51 7.46 11.72
N LEU A 374 9.05 7.37 10.49
CA LEU A 374 8.42 8.44 9.73
C LEU A 374 7.24 7.84 8.96
N LEU A 375 6.01 8.13 9.37
CA LEU A 375 4.82 7.70 8.63
C LEU A 375 4.68 8.55 7.37
N GLU A 376 4.89 7.97 6.21
CA GLU A 376 4.64 8.60 4.93
C GLU A 376 3.36 7.99 4.33
N PRO A 377 2.22 8.71 4.36
CA PRO A 377 1.01 8.23 3.75
C PRO A 377 1.05 8.42 2.23
N ILE A 378 0.93 7.32 1.48
CA ILE A 378 1.01 7.33 0.02
C ILE A 378 -0.29 6.77 -0.54
N SER A 379 -1.03 7.61 -1.27
CA SER A 379 -2.29 7.24 -1.90
C SER A 379 -2.09 7.12 -3.41
N TRP A 380 -2.44 5.99 -4.00
CA TRP A 380 -2.36 5.73 -5.42
C TRP A 380 -3.75 5.71 -6.05
N LYS A 381 -3.89 6.33 -7.22
CA LYS A 381 -5.15 6.46 -7.94
C LYS A 381 -4.96 6.23 -9.43
N PHE A 382 -6.02 5.81 -10.10
CA PHE A 382 -6.06 5.83 -11.56
C PHE A 382 -6.02 7.29 -12.04
N PRO A 383 -5.15 7.63 -13.01
CA PRO A 383 -5.23 8.92 -13.69
C PRO A 383 -6.65 9.14 -14.25
N SER A 384 -7.29 10.26 -13.92
CA SER A 384 -8.66 10.52 -14.36
C SER A 384 -8.69 10.85 -15.85
N HIS A 385 -9.49 10.11 -16.62
CA HIS A 385 -9.86 10.43 -18.01
C HIS A 385 -11.22 11.14 -18.10
N LEU A 386 -11.83 11.47 -16.96
CA LEU A 386 -13.12 12.16 -16.94
C LEU A 386 -12.94 13.66 -17.08
N VAL A 387 -13.75 14.24 -17.96
CA VAL A 387 -13.87 15.68 -18.14
C VAL A 387 -14.74 16.26 -17.01
N PRO A 388 -14.35 17.37 -16.37
CA PRO A 388 -15.13 18.01 -15.31
C PRO A 388 -16.55 18.38 -15.76
N ALA A 389 -17.49 18.41 -14.81
CA ALA A 389 -18.91 18.72 -15.03
C ALA A 389 -19.17 20.04 -15.76
N SER A 390 -18.28 21.02 -15.58
CA SER A 390 -18.36 22.34 -16.21
C SER A 390 -18.16 22.30 -17.73
N MET A 391 -17.69 21.17 -18.28
CA MET A 391 -17.45 20.96 -19.70
C MET A 391 -18.30 19.78 -20.20
N LEU A 392 -19.62 20.00 -20.27
CA LEU A 392 -20.61 19.03 -20.74
C LEU A 392 -20.38 18.65 -22.21
N GLN A 393 -19.73 17.50 -22.43
CA GLN A 393 -20.04 16.58 -23.53
C GLN A 393 -19.59 15.17 -23.13
N THR A 394 -20.59 14.33 -22.85
CA THR A 394 -20.47 12.91 -22.49
C THR A 394 -19.94 12.11 -23.67
N ALA A 395 -18.64 11.85 -23.65
CA ALA A 395 -18.06 10.66 -24.28
C ALA A 395 -17.03 10.13 -23.29
N THR A 396 -17.26 8.93 -22.76
CA THR A 396 -16.23 8.15 -22.06
C THR A 396 -15.16 7.85 -23.10
N SER A 397 -14.04 8.58 -23.05
CA SER A 397 -12.90 8.26 -23.89
C SER A 397 -12.18 7.08 -23.23
N GLU A 398 -12.07 5.97 -23.95
CA GLU A 398 -11.25 4.84 -23.51
C GLU A 398 -9.79 5.30 -23.42
N ALA A 399 -9.06 4.79 -22.42
CA ALA A 399 -7.66 5.11 -22.24
C ALA A 399 -6.85 4.57 -23.43
N SER A 400 -5.99 5.40 -24.01
CA SER A 400 -5.09 4.99 -25.09
C SER A 400 -4.11 3.92 -24.59
N LEU A 401 -3.83 2.93 -25.43
CA LEU A 401 -2.94 1.81 -25.10
C LEU A 401 -1.48 2.24 -25.21
N LEU A 402 -0.62 1.88 -24.26
CA LEU A 402 0.81 2.21 -24.34
C LEU A 402 1.48 1.43 -25.47
N ALA A 403 2.25 2.10 -26.31
CA ALA A 403 2.97 1.51 -27.44
C ALA A 403 4.45 1.97 -27.47
N PRO A 404 5.27 1.58 -26.48
CA PRO A 404 6.68 1.96 -26.43
C PRO A 404 7.49 1.26 -27.53
N ASP A 405 8.64 1.84 -27.89
CA ASP A 405 9.65 1.13 -28.69
C ASP A 405 10.23 -0.07 -27.92
N GLY A 406 10.41 -1.21 -28.61
CA GLY A 406 10.88 -2.44 -27.99
C GLY A 406 12.28 -2.33 -27.40
N GLU A 407 13.22 -1.71 -28.11
CA GLU A 407 14.59 -1.54 -27.60
C GLU A 407 14.63 -0.62 -26.38
N LYS A 408 13.89 0.49 -26.44
CA LYS A 408 13.76 1.44 -25.32
C LYS A 408 13.13 0.79 -24.10
N LEU A 409 12.07 -0.01 -24.29
CA LEU A 409 11.45 -0.77 -23.21
C LEU A 409 12.43 -1.77 -22.59
N GLY A 410 13.20 -2.51 -23.40
CA GLY A 410 14.21 -3.44 -22.91
C GLY A 410 15.27 -2.79 -22.02
N LYS A 411 15.73 -1.59 -22.39
CA LYS A 411 16.66 -0.78 -21.58
C LYS A 411 16.02 -0.30 -20.27
N PHE A 412 14.76 0.15 -20.33
CA PHE A 412 14.01 0.52 -19.13
C PHE A 412 13.85 -0.66 -18.16
N LEU A 413 13.47 -1.85 -18.66
CA LEU A 413 13.35 -3.07 -17.85
C LEU A 413 14.69 -3.44 -17.18
N PHE A 414 15.80 -3.26 -17.88
CA PHE A 414 17.15 -3.45 -17.32
C PHE A 414 17.49 -2.39 -16.26
N SER A 415 17.07 -1.13 -16.45
CA SER A 415 17.20 -0.08 -15.44
C SER A 415 16.46 -0.44 -14.14
N VAL A 416 15.23 -0.96 -14.25
CA VAL A 416 14.47 -1.47 -13.11
C VAL A 416 15.17 -2.65 -12.45
N TYR A 417 15.67 -3.62 -13.23
CA TYR A 417 16.45 -4.76 -12.74
C TYR A 417 17.64 -4.32 -11.86
N THR A 418 18.48 -3.41 -12.37
CA THR A 418 19.67 -2.95 -11.62
C THR A 418 19.34 -2.20 -10.33
N ARG A 419 18.18 -1.53 -10.24
CA ARG A 419 17.72 -0.88 -9.01
C ARG A 419 17.06 -1.87 -8.04
N MET A 420 16.29 -2.82 -8.56
CA MET A 420 15.60 -3.85 -7.78
C MET A 420 16.56 -4.73 -7.00
N PHE A 421 17.74 -4.98 -7.58
CA PHE A 421 18.79 -5.83 -7.02
C PHE A 421 20.08 -5.07 -6.69
N SER A 422 19.95 -3.77 -6.37
CA SER A 422 21.10 -2.90 -6.08
C SER A 422 21.95 -3.39 -4.89
N GLU A 423 21.40 -4.23 -4.01
CA GLU A 423 22.14 -4.88 -2.93
C GLU A 423 23.20 -5.88 -3.41
N GLU A 424 23.12 -6.33 -4.67
CA GLU A 424 24.09 -7.22 -5.31
C GLU A 424 25.32 -6.46 -5.87
N ASP A 425 25.33 -5.12 -5.83
CA ASP A 425 26.48 -4.26 -6.15
C ASP A 425 27.42 -4.13 -4.95
N ILE A 426 28.21 -5.19 -4.72
CA ILE A 426 29.11 -5.28 -3.56
C ILE A 426 30.18 -4.19 -3.58
N LEU A 427 30.63 -3.72 -4.76
CA LEU A 427 31.70 -2.73 -4.90
C LEU A 427 31.25 -1.33 -4.48
N ASP A 428 30.08 -0.87 -4.90
CA ASP A 428 29.52 0.43 -4.46
C ASP A 428 29.39 0.49 -2.93
N ILE A 429 29.06 -0.64 -2.32
CA ILE A 429 28.78 -0.72 -0.88
C ILE A 429 30.07 -0.74 -0.07
N LEU A 430 31.10 -1.47 -0.54
CA LEU A 430 32.43 -1.44 0.09
C LEU A 430 33.11 -0.06 -0.04
N SER A 431 32.75 0.71 -1.07
CA SER A 431 33.31 2.05 -1.28
C SER A 431 32.81 3.10 -0.28
N ASP A 432 31.62 2.91 0.31
CA ASP A 432 31.01 3.83 1.28
C ASP A 432 30.09 3.07 2.26
N MET A 433 30.65 2.64 3.40
CA MET A 433 29.94 1.87 4.43
C MET A 433 29.10 2.76 5.35
N ASN A 434 28.15 3.51 4.78
CA ASN A 434 27.17 4.25 5.57
C ASN A 434 26.02 3.33 6.05
N ARG A 435 25.33 3.74 7.12
CA ARG A 435 24.27 2.93 7.77
C ARG A 435 23.12 2.60 6.82
N ASP A 436 22.78 3.51 5.90
CA ASP A 436 21.71 3.32 4.92
C ASP A 436 22.05 2.23 3.91
N LYS A 437 23.28 2.22 3.38
CA LYS A 437 23.78 1.18 2.45
C LYS A 437 23.82 -0.20 3.11
N VAL A 438 24.24 -0.29 4.37
CA VAL A 438 24.23 -1.55 5.13
C VAL A 438 22.80 -2.05 5.36
N GLN A 439 21.86 -1.18 5.74
CA GLN A 439 20.46 -1.58 5.96
C GLN A 439 19.80 -2.10 4.67
N LYS A 440 20.14 -1.52 3.51
CA LYS A 440 19.66 -1.97 2.19
C LYS A 440 20.11 -3.40 1.86
N GLN A 441 21.30 -3.84 2.29
CA GLN A 441 21.75 -5.23 2.07
C GLN A 441 21.05 -6.25 2.96
N ILE A 442 20.58 -5.82 4.12
CA ILE A 442 19.87 -6.70 5.07
C ILE A 442 18.42 -6.90 4.61
N THR A 443 17.81 -5.86 4.03
CA THR A 443 16.38 -5.84 3.71
C THR A 443 16.15 -6.22 2.25
N VAL A 444 15.95 -7.50 1.98
CA VAL A 444 15.69 -8.02 0.63
C VAL A 444 14.18 -8.15 0.41
N HIS A 445 13.62 -7.29 -0.45
CA HIS A 445 12.19 -7.32 -0.79
C HIS A 445 11.87 -8.09 -2.08
N TYR A 446 12.86 -8.21 -2.97
CA TYR A 446 12.64 -8.64 -4.34
C TYR A 446 13.47 -9.87 -4.68
N VAL A 447 12.86 -10.78 -5.44
CA VAL A 447 13.51 -11.94 -6.05
C VAL A 447 13.28 -11.91 -7.56
N ARG A 448 13.90 -12.79 -8.35
CA ARG A 448 13.67 -12.79 -9.81
C ARG A 448 12.21 -13.08 -10.16
N GLU A 449 11.48 -13.85 -9.33
CA GLU A 449 10.02 -13.98 -9.47
C GLU A 449 9.27 -12.64 -9.38
N SER A 450 9.69 -11.71 -8.50
CA SER A 450 9.13 -10.35 -8.40
C SER A 450 9.35 -9.56 -9.69
N LEU A 451 10.56 -9.61 -10.25
CA LEU A 451 10.89 -8.96 -11.51
C LEU A 451 10.04 -9.52 -12.66
N VAL A 452 9.90 -10.85 -12.74
CA VAL A 452 9.10 -11.50 -13.77
C VAL A 452 7.62 -11.19 -13.59
N ALA A 453 7.13 -11.02 -12.35
CA ALA A 453 5.78 -10.54 -12.10
C ALA A 453 5.57 -9.12 -12.64
N PHE A 454 6.56 -8.23 -12.47
CA PHE A 454 6.56 -6.91 -13.07
C PHE A 454 6.57 -6.99 -14.61
N PHE A 455 7.45 -7.80 -15.21
CA PHE A 455 7.51 -7.97 -16.67
C PHE A 455 6.18 -8.47 -17.23
N LYS A 456 5.52 -9.39 -16.52
CA LYS A 456 4.19 -9.89 -16.90
C LYS A 456 3.16 -8.77 -16.91
N HIS A 457 3.15 -7.94 -15.87
CA HIS A 457 2.28 -6.77 -15.81
C HIS A 457 2.58 -5.81 -16.97
N VAL A 458 3.85 -5.51 -17.25
CA VAL A 458 4.23 -4.64 -18.39
C VAL A 458 3.72 -5.21 -19.70
N LYS A 459 3.97 -6.49 -19.99
CA LYS A 459 3.50 -7.17 -21.23
C LYS A 459 1.98 -7.11 -21.37
N ASP A 460 1.24 -7.17 -20.26
CA ASP A 460 -0.22 -7.13 -20.27
C ASP A 460 -0.82 -5.73 -20.50
N GLU A 461 -0.04 -4.67 -20.24
CA GLU A 461 -0.51 -3.28 -20.33
C GLU A 461 0.04 -2.52 -21.55
N VAL A 462 1.01 -3.08 -22.28
CA VAL A 462 1.65 -2.41 -23.44
C VAL A 462 1.55 -3.23 -24.73
N HIS A 463 1.41 -2.54 -25.86
CA HIS A 463 1.54 -3.08 -27.21
C HIS A 463 2.96 -2.85 -27.73
N VAL A 464 3.79 -3.89 -27.73
CA VAL A 464 5.21 -3.78 -28.08
C VAL A 464 5.70 -5.04 -28.80
N ASP A 465 6.76 -4.90 -29.60
CA ASP A 465 7.60 -6.03 -30.01
C ASP A 465 8.32 -6.60 -28.78
N TRP A 466 7.62 -7.47 -28.06
CA TRP A 466 8.11 -8.10 -26.84
C TRP A 466 9.38 -8.93 -27.06
N PRO A 467 9.50 -9.75 -28.14
CA PRO A 467 10.77 -10.39 -28.48
C PRO A 467 11.94 -9.41 -28.58
N LYS A 468 11.75 -8.25 -29.23
CA LYS A 468 12.80 -7.23 -29.29
C LYS A 468 13.14 -6.70 -27.91
N ALA A 469 12.16 -6.34 -27.08
CA ALA A 469 12.39 -5.83 -25.73
C ALA A 469 13.15 -6.82 -24.84
N ILE A 470 12.74 -8.09 -24.84
CA ILE A 470 13.40 -9.15 -24.07
C ILE A 470 14.81 -9.42 -24.60
N SER A 471 15.03 -9.44 -25.92
CA SER A 471 16.36 -9.62 -26.48
C SER A 471 17.32 -8.51 -26.06
N THR A 472 16.86 -7.24 -26.07
CA THR A 472 17.64 -6.09 -25.60
C THR A 472 17.96 -6.20 -24.11
N PHE A 473 16.98 -6.59 -23.29
CA PHE A 473 17.20 -6.82 -21.86
C PHE A 473 18.29 -7.87 -21.61
N PHE A 474 18.25 -9.01 -22.32
CA PHE A 474 19.26 -10.06 -22.15
C PHE A 474 20.65 -9.64 -22.64
N SER A 475 20.74 -8.90 -23.74
CA SER A 475 22.03 -8.35 -24.20
C SER A 475 22.68 -7.45 -23.14
N LEU A 476 21.88 -6.66 -22.40
CA LEU A 476 22.37 -5.84 -21.30
C LEU A 476 22.72 -6.66 -20.06
N LEU A 477 21.92 -7.70 -19.75
CA LEU A 477 22.18 -8.62 -18.65
C LEU A 477 23.50 -9.37 -18.82
N GLU A 478 23.80 -9.85 -20.03
CA GLU A 478 25.07 -10.53 -20.35
C GLU A 478 26.27 -9.59 -20.28
N ALA A 479 26.07 -8.32 -20.63
CA ALA A 479 27.08 -7.28 -20.54
C ALA A 479 27.27 -6.74 -19.11
N ASP A 480 26.34 -7.02 -18.18
CA ASP A 480 26.37 -6.47 -16.84
C ASP A 480 27.60 -6.94 -16.05
N ARG A 481 28.29 -5.98 -15.44
CA ARG A 481 29.40 -6.22 -14.51
C ARG A 481 29.18 -5.54 -13.16
N LYS A 482 28.03 -4.88 -12.98
CA LYS A 482 27.68 -4.15 -11.77
C LYS A 482 27.17 -5.09 -10.69
N LEU A 483 26.20 -5.94 -11.01
CA LEU A 483 25.66 -6.91 -10.06
C LEU A 483 26.54 -8.16 -10.03
N ILE A 484 27.51 -8.21 -9.13
CA ILE A 484 28.57 -9.24 -9.11
C ILE A 484 28.00 -10.66 -9.05
N THR A 485 26.91 -10.86 -8.30
CA THR A 485 26.26 -12.17 -8.13
C THR A 485 25.04 -12.35 -9.05
N GLY A 486 24.75 -11.39 -9.93
CA GLY A 486 23.52 -11.36 -10.71
C GLY A 486 23.33 -12.57 -11.62
N LEU A 487 24.42 -13.06 -12.22
CA LEU A 487 24.41 -14.24 -13.11
C LEU A 487 24.17 -15.56 -12.36
N ASN A 488 24.42 -15.64 -11.05
CA ASN A 488 24.06 -16.81 -10.26
C ASN A 488 22.54 -17.03 -10.20
N TYR A 489 21.75 -15.98 -10.40
CA TYR A 489 20.28 -16.05 -10.42
C TYR A 489 19.70 -16.21 -11.84
N TYR A 490 20.54 -16.35 -12.87
CA TYR A 490 20.09 -16.39 -14.26
C TYR A 490 19.13 -17.57 -14.53
N GLN A 491 19.43 -18.76 -14.00
CA GLN A 491 18.58 -19.94 -14.20
C GLN A 491 17.21 -19.80 -13.52
N ASP A 492 17.16 -19.17 -12.35
CA ASP A 492 15.93 -18.85 -11.63
C ASP A 492 15.09 -17.82 -12.42
N LEU A 493 15.72 -16.76 -12.93
CA LEU A 493 15.08 -15.77 -13.80
C LEU A 493 14.46 -16.41 -15.04
N ILE A 494 15.22 -17.22 -15.76
CA ILE A 494 14.76 -17.93 -16.97
C ILE A 494 13.62 -18.89 -16.65
N CYS A 495 13.71 -19.61 -15.54
CA CYS A 495 12.65 -20.50 -15.07
C CYS A 495 11.34 -19.74 -14.87
N HIS A 496 11.37 -18.61 -14.16
CA HIS A 496 10.18 -17.81 -13.91
C HIS A 496 9.63 -17.16 -15.19
N LEU A 497 10.48 -16.69 -16.11
CA LEU A 497 10.07 -16.17 -17.42
C LEU A 497 9.33 -17.24 -18.24
N TYR A 498 9.81 -18.49 -18.21
CA TYR A 498 9.14 -19.61 -18.84
C TYR A 498 7.80 -19.93 -18.16
N VAL A 499 7.76 -20.03 -16.83
CA VAL A 499 6.53 -20.37 -16.09
C VAL A 499 5.44 -19.30 -16.27
N ARG A 500 5.80 -18.05 -16.58
CA ARG A 500 4.85 -16.96 -16.87
C ARG A 500 4.65 -16.66 -18.36
N ASP A 501 5.18 -17.50 -19.25
CA ASP A 501 5.01 -17.37 -20.71
C ASP A 501 5.50 -16.03 -21.28
N LEU A 502 6.65 -15.56 -20.76
CA LEU A 502 7.30 -14.32 -21.20
C LEU A 502 8.50 -14.55 -22.11
N TYR A 503 9.20 -15.67 -21.94
CA TYR A 503 10.35 -16.04 -22.74
C TYR A 503 10.61 -17.55 -22.62
N THR A 504 11.01 -18.19 -23.72
CA THR A 504 11.42 -19.60 -23.75
C THR A 504 12.79 -19.66 -24.44
N PRO A 505 13.88 -19.97 -23.71
CA PRO A 505 15.18 -20.17 -24.34
C PRO A 505 15.24 -21.50 -25.09
N GLU A 506 16.17 -21.63 -26.04
CA GLU A 506 16.37 -22.85 -26.84
C GLU A 506 16.53 -24.11 -25.99
N THR A 507 17.25 -24.01 -24.87
CA THR A 507 17.49 -25.12 -23.93
C THR A 507 16.23 -25.62 -23.22
N MET A 508 15.13 -24.87 -23.29
CA MET A 508 13.84 -25.19 -22.69
C MET A 508 12.75 -25.46 -23.72
N GLU A 509 13.07 -25.39 -25.01
CA GLU A 509 12.12 -25.78 -26.05
C GLU A 509 11.81 -27.27 -25.95
N ALA A 510 10.55 -27.63 -26.22
CA ALA A 510 10.09 -29.01 -26.15
C ALA A 510 10.97 -29.95 -27.00
N GLY A 511 11.37 -29.52 -28.20
CA GLY A 511 12.26 -30.31 -29.06
C GLY A 511 13.62 -30.60 -28.44
N TYR A 512 14.22 -29.63 -27.74
CA TYR A 512 15.52 -29.79 -27.08
C TYR A 512 15.43 -30.72 -25.87
N VAL A 513 14.49 -30.44 -24.97
CA VAL A 513 14.34 -31.16 -23.69
C VAL A 513 13.94 -32.62 -23.93
N GLN A 514 13.03 -32.88 -24.87
CA GLN A 514 12.62 -34.26 -25.18
C GLN A 514 13.76 -35.10 -25.78
N ARG A 515 14.63 -34.50 -26.60
CA ARG A 515 15.77 -35.23 -27.19
C ARG A 515 16.74 -35.72 -26.11
N LEU A 516 17.04 -34.88 -25.13
CA LEU A 516 17.97 -35.22 -24.05
C LEU A 516 17.30 -36.06 -22.94
N GLY A 517 16.00 -35.88 -22.71
CA GLY A 517 15.26 -36.53 -21.63
C GLY A 517 14.94 -38.01 -21.86
N LYS A 518 14.74 -38.44 -23.12
CA LYS A 518 14.30 -39.81 -23.47
C LYS A 518 15.12 -40.94 -22.85
N SER A 519 16.43 -40.73 -22.68
CA SER A 519 17.35 -41.75 -22.16
C SER A 519 17.81 -41.46 -20.73
N HIS A 520 17.32 -40.40 -20.09
CA HIS A 520 17.81 -39.96 -18.80
C HIS A 520 17.14 -40.77 -17.67
N PRO A 521 17.91 -41.40 -16.75
CA PRO A 521 17.38 -42.33 -15.76
C PRO A 521 16.34 -41.72 -14.81
N LEU A 522 16.50 -40.43 -14.45
CA LEU A 522 15.58 -39.73 -13.54
C LEU A 522 14.19 -39.46 -14.14
N PHE A 523 14.04 -39.54 -15.47
CA PHE A 523 12.76 -39.33 -16.17
C PHE A 523 12.17 -40.64 -16.69
N LYS A 524 12.68 -41.79 -16.23
CA LYS A 524 12.14 -43.10 -16.61
C LYS A 524 10.69 -43.22 -16.16
N GLY A 525 9.79 -43.55 -17.08
CA GLY A 525 8.36 -43.71 -16.81
C GLY A 525 7.53 -42.43 -16.98
N TRP A 526 8.17 -41.28 -17.21
CA TRP A 526 7.47 -40.04 -17.53
C TRP A 526 6.98 -40.09 -18.97
N LYS A 527 5.77 -39.57 -19.21
CA LYS A 527 5.20 -39.49 -20.56
C LYS A 527 6.00 -38.57 -21.47
N ASP A 528 6.47 -37.46 -20.90
CA ASP A 528 7.24 -36.41 -21.56
C ASP A 528 8.15 -35.72 -20.54
N THR A 529 9.33 -35.28 -20.95
CA THR A 529 10.21 -34.49 -20.07
C THR A 529 9.79 -33.01 -20.09
N PRO A 530 9.34 -32.41 -18.97
CA PRO A 530 8.97 -31.00 -18.93
C PRO A 530 10.20 -30.11 -19.03
N ALA A 531 10.01 -28.85 -19.46
CA ALA A 531 11.11 -27.88 -19.49
C ALA A 531 11.54 -27.41 -18.10
N VAL A 532 10.66 -27.49 -17.11
CA VAL A 532 10.88 -27.12 -15.71
C VAL A 532 10.37 -28.24 -14.82
N VAL A 533 11.13 -28.59 -13.79
CA VAL A 533 10.72 -29.51 -12.73
C VAL A 533 10.77 -28.80 -11.37
N CYS A 534 9.98 -29.28 -10.42
CA CYS A 534 10.10 -28.91 -9.03
C CYS A 534 11.00 -29.90 -8.30
N ILE A 535 12.00 -29.36 -7.60
CA ILE A 535 12.85 -30.11 -6.68
C ILE A 535 12.24 -29.99 -5.30
N VAL A 536 12.05 -31.12 -4.61
CA VAL A 536 11.69 -31.17 -3.20
C VAL A 536 12.89 -31.73 -2.44
N LEU A 537 13.50 -30.88 -1.62
CA LEU A 537 14.62 -31.19 -0.76
C LEU A 537 14.12 -31.43 0.67
N GLU A 538 14.30 -32.63 1.19
CA GLU A 538 14.06 -32.97 2.59
C GLU A 538 15.34 -32.68 3.39
N VAL A 539 15.33 -31.58 4.14
CA VAL A 539 16.44 -31.16 4.99
C VAL A 539 16.27 -31.81 6.37
N PRO A 540 17.21 -32.67 6.81
CA PRO A 540 17.14 -33.31 8.11
C PRO A 540 17.09 -32.27 9.23
N ARG A 541 16.31 -32.55 10.28
CA ARG A 541 16.14 -31.61 11.40
C ARG A 541 17.47 -31.19 12.05
N SER A 542 18.42 -32.11 12.16
CA SER A 542 19.76 -31.84 12.72
C SER A 542 20.54 -30.78 11.93
N ALA A 543 20.26 -30.59 10.64
CA ALA A 543 20.93 -29.58 9.81
C ALA A 543 20.50 -28.14 10.15
N LEU A 544 19.38 -27.97 10.87
CA LEU A 544 18.85 -26.67 11.27
C LEU A 544 19.35 -26.22 12.66
N GLN A 545 20.02 -27.11 13.41
CA GLN A 545 20.56 -26.84 14.75
C GLN A 545 21.39 -25.54 14.84
N PRO A 546 22.25 -25.19 13.85
CA PRO A 546 23.00 -23.93 13.92
C PRO A 546 22.13 -22.67 14.03
N LEU A 547 20.89 -22.73 13.53
CA LEU A 547 19.89 -21.66 13.65
C LEU A 547 19.11 -21.78 14.95
N GLU A 548 18.73 -22.99 15.35
CA GLU A 548 17.90 -23.27 16.55
C GLU A 548 18.65 -23.03 17.86
N ASP A 549 19.96 -23.23 17.87
CA ASP A 549 20.81 -23.02 19.06
C ASP A 549 21.10 -21.54 19.34
N MET A 550 20.69 -20.63 18.44
CA MET A 550 20.91 -19.18 18.61
C MET A 550 19.67 -18.48 19.16
N ASP A 551 19.91 -17.42 19.93
CA ASP A 551 18.82 -16.56 20.38
C ASP A 551 18.16 -15.88 19.17
N ALA A 552 16.82 -15.84 19.14
CA ALA A 552 16.06 -15.28 18.03
C ALA A 552 16.36 -13.79 17.80
N ASP A 553 16.65 -13.02 18.86
CA ASP A 553 17.04 -11.61 18.74
C ASP A 553 18.49 -11.44 18.26
N GLU A 554 19.34 -12.48 18.38
CA GLU A 554 20.71 -12.46 17.88
C GLU A 554 20.76 -12.81 16.38
N ILE A 555 20.09 -13.90 15.97
CA ILE A 555 20.11 -14.38 14.59
C ILE A 555 19.20 -13.56 13.66
N LEU A 556 18.23 -12.83 14.22
CA LEU A 556 17.24 -12.05 13.49
C LEU A 556 16.41 -12.93 12.53
N THR A 557 16.28 -12.53 11.26
CA THR A 557 15.48 -13.23 10.24
C THR A 557 16.35 -13.56 9.02
N PRO A 558 17.22 -14.59 9.12
CA PRO A 558 18.10 -14.96 8.02
C PRO A 558 17.26 -15.40 6.80
N VAL A 559 17.55 -14.81 5.64
CA VAL A 559 16.91 -15.20 4.39
C VAL A 559 17.49 -16.53 3.91
N LEU A 560 16.63 -17.50 3.63
CA LEU A 560 17.03 -18.81 3.11
C LEU A 560 16.89 -18.86 1.58
N GLN A 561 17.73 -19.67 0.94
CA GLN A 561 17.69 -19.92 -0.50
C GLN A 561 18.16 -21.34 -0.80
N CYS A 562 17.68 -21.90 -1.92
CA CYS A 562 18.25 -23.13 -2.44
C CYS A 562 19.38 -22.82 -3.42
N GLU A 563 20.41 -23.68 -3.44
CA GLU A 563 21.51 -23.56 -4.39
C GLU A 563 21.72 -24.88 -5.12
N THR A 564 22.17 -24.77 -6.35
CA THR A 564 22.60 -25.92 -7.17
C THR A 564 24.00 -25.68 -7.70
N ARG A 565 24.88 -26.68 -7.56
CA ARG A 565 26.27 -26.61 -7.98
C ARG A 565 26.59 -27.74 -8.94
N VAL A 566 27.27 -27.39 -10.03
CA VAL A 566 27.82 -28.30 -11.04
C VAL A 566 29.31 -27.97 -11.22
N LEU A 567 30.06 -28.81 -11.94
CA LEU A 567 31.53 -28.73 -12.03
C LEU A 567 32.09 -27.31 -12.28
N ASN A 568 31.40 -26.49 -13.07
CA ASN A 568 31.77 -25.09 -13.35
C ASN A 568 30.56 -24.12 -13.26
N GLY A 569 29.57 -24.41 -12.42
CA GLY A 569 28.35 -23.61 -12.36
C GLY A 569 27.75 -23.56 -10.97
N HIS A 570 27.19 -22.40 -10.63
CA HIS A 570 26.52 -22.15 -9.35
C HIS A 570 25.26 -21.35 -9.60
N ASN A 571 24.10 -21.96 -9.35
CA ASN A 571 22.80 -21.32 -9.52
C ASN A 571 22.09 -21.18 -8.16
N ILE A 572 21.48 -20.03 -7.93
CA ILE A 572 20.75 -19.68 -6.71
C ILE A 572 19.26 -19.56 -7.05
N HIS A 573 18.43 -20.21 -6.24
CA HIS A 573 16.98 -20.31 -6.37
C HIS A 573 16.32 -19.78 -5.08
N PRO A 574 16.02 -18.47 -5.00
CA PRO A 574 15.46 -17.86 -3.80
C PRO A 574 13.94 -18.06 -3.65
N SER A 575 13.22 -18.39 -4.74
CA SER A 575 11.76 -18.63 -4.72
C SER A 575 11.40 -20.03 -4.19
N ILE A 576 11.67 -20.23 -2.91
CA ILE A 576 11.45 -21.49 -2.19
C ILE A 576 10.09 -21.53 -1.47
N GLN A 577 9.52 -22.72 -1.29
CA GLN A 577 8.38 -22.98 -0.42
C GLN A 577 8.80 -23.98 0.68
N PRO A 578 9.15 -23.50 1.89
CA PRO A 578 9.49 -24.33 3.04
C PRO A 578 8.23 -24.83 3.79
N VAL A 579 8.22 -26.11 4.18
CA VAL A 579 7.17 -26.71 5.02
C VAL A 579 7.78 -27.75 5.95
N PHE A 580 7.52 -27.67 7.25
CA PHE A 580 7.91 -28.73 8.19
C PHE A 580 6.97 -29.92 8.03
N GLY A 581 7.50 -31.14 7.96
CA GLY A 581 6.67 -32.33 7.84
C GLY A 581 7.34 -33.47 7.10
N HIS A 582 6.54 -34.44 6.68
CA HIS A 582 6.98 -35.61 5.93
C HIS A 582 6.30 -35.67 4.56
N THR A 583 6.94 -36.36 3.62
CA THR A 583 6.38 -36.61 2.30
C THR A 583 5.70 -37.97 2.23
N SER A 584 4.57 -38.04 1.52
CA SER A 584 4.00 -39.29 1.02
C SER A 584 4.05 -39.30 -0.50
N LEU A 585 4.44 -40.44 -1.07
CA LEU A 585 4.66 -40.59 -2.51
C LEU A 585 3.48 -41.34 -3.15
N SER A 586 3.01 -40.82 -4.27
CA SER A 586 2.09 -41.50 -5.17
C SER A 586 2.64 -41.43 -6.60
N TYR A 587 2.12 -42.28 -7.50
CA TYR A 587 2.52 -42.29 -8.91
C TYR A 587 1.28 -42.21 -9.79
N VAL A 588 1.29 -41.27 -10.73
CA VAL A 588 0.21 -41.08 -11.70
C VAL A 588 0.82 -41.13 -13.09
N GLU A 589 0.36 -42.07 -13.91
CA GLU A 589 0.91 -42.33 -15.26
C GLU A 589 2.45 -42.53 -15.28
N GLY A 590 3.02 -43.09 -14.20
CA GLY A 590 4.46 -43.32 -14.06
C GLY A 590 5.26 -42.12 -13.52
N GLU A 591 4.62 -40.97 -13.30
CA GLU A 591 5.25 -39.78 -12.73
C GLU A 591 5.08 -39.71 -11.21
N PRO A 592 6.14 -39.37 -10.45
CA PRO A 592 6.06 -39.20 -9.01
C PRO A 592 5.25 -37.94 -8.64
N GLN A 593 4.41 -38.09 -7.63
CA GLN A 593 3.70 -37.00 -6.97
C GLN A 593 4.02 -37.02 -5.47
N VAL A 594 4.19 -35.84 -4.89
CA VAL A 594 4.50 -35.66 -3.48
C VAL A 594 3.32 -34.99 -2.79
N HIS A 595 2.87 -35.61 -1.71
CA HIS A 595 1.88 -35.08 -0.78
C HIS A 595 2.56 -34.70 0.53
N ILE A 596 2.24 -33.52 1.07
CA ILE A 596 2.82 -33.05 2.33
C ILE A 596 1.94 -33.48 3.50
N ILE A 597 2.55 -34.15 4.47
CA ILE A 597 2.00 -34.35 5.81
C ILE A 597 2.66 -33.31 6.72
N GLU A 598 2.01 -32.14 6.85
CA GLU A 598 2.55 -30.98 7.54
C GLU A 598 2.60 -31.18 9.06
N ASP A 599 3.76 -30.88 9.67
CA ASP A 599 3.93 -30.79 11.12
C ASP A 599 3.45 -29.41 11.59
N GLN A 600 2.25 -29.38 12.13
CA GLN A 600 1.60 -28.16 12.62
C GLN A 600 2.36 -27.49 13.79
N ARG A 601 3.34 -28.18 14.41
CA ARG A 601 4.22 -27.56 15.43
C ARG A 601 5.38 -26.77 14.81
N GLY A 602 5.63 -26.90 13.51
CA GLY A 602 6.65 -26.13 12.77
C GLY A 602 8.03 -26.18 13.45
N TRP A 603 8.56 -25.00 13.79
CA TRP A 603 9.83 -24.86 14.50
C TRP A 603 9.86 -25.52 15.89
N GLN A 604 8.71 -25.72 16.55
CA GLN A 604 8.60 -26.45 17.82
C GLN A 604 8.41 -27.97 17.63
N GLY A 605 8.27 -28.41 16.38
CA GLY A 605 8.20 -29.80 15.99
C GLY A 605 9.59 -30.44 15.87
N ASN A 606 9.60 -31.72 15.49
CA ASN A 606 10.83 -32.50 15.27
C ASN A 606 10.96 -33.00 13.83
N SER A 607 10.00 -32.65 12.97
CA SER A 607 9.96 -33.10 11.58
C SER A 607 11.08 -32.43 10.76
N PRO A 608 11.55 -33.08 9.68
CA PRO A 608 12.45 -32.43 8.74
C PRO A 608 11.76 -31.24 8.05
N LEU A 609 12.58 -30.41 7.41
CA LEU A 609 12.11 -29.28 6.63
C LEU A 609 12.10 -29.66 5.15
N LEU A 610 10.92 -29.69 4.55
CA LEU A 610 10.73 -29.86 3.11
C LEU A 610 10.88 -28.49 2.45
N VAL A 611 11.77 -28.36 1.48
CA VAL A 611 11.96 -27.13 0.70
C VAL A 611 11.73 -27.43 -0.76
N SER A 612 10.76 -26.76 -1.38
CA SER A 612 10.46 -26.94 -2.79
C SER A 612 10.75 -25.70 -3.63
N PHE A 613 11.35 -25.89 -4.80
CA PHE A 613 11.65 -24.81 -5.76
C PHE A 613 11.65 -25.33 -7.20
N TYR A 614 11.49 -24.44 -8.17
CA TYR A 614 11.51 -24.81 -9.59
C TYR A 614 12.92 -24.67 -10.17
N MET A 615 13.30 -25.58 -11.05
CA MET A 615 14.60 -25.56 -11.74
C MET A 615 14.43 -25.93 -13.23
N PRO A 616 15.17 -25.26 -14.15
CA PRO A 616 15.23 -25.68 -15.55
C PRO A 616 15.72 -27.13 -15.69
N THR A 617 14.98 -27.93 -16.43
CA THR A 617 15.23 -29.38 -16.54
C THR A 617 16.52 -29.68 -17.29
N TRP A 618 16.94 -28.80 -18.20
CA TRP A 618 18.17 -28.96 -18.97
C TRP A 618 19.41 -29.11 -18.05
N ILE A 619 19.42 -28.46 -16.88
CA ILE A 619 20.52 -28.59 -15.89
C ILE A 619 20.64 -30.05 -15.42
N ILE A 620 19.52 -30.74 -15.23
CA ILE A 620 19.51 -32.16 -14.85
C ILE A 620 19.98 -33.02 -16.01
N LEU A 621 19.55 -32.69 -17.23
CA LEU A 621 19.87 -33.48 -18.43
C LEU A 621 21.33 -33.35 -18.88
N SER A 622 22.00 -32.26 -18.53
CA SER A 622 23.37 -31.97 -18.96
C SER A 622 24.46 -32.63 -18.09
N TYR A 623 24.12 -33.17 -16.93
CA TYR A 623 25.09 -33.70 -15.97
C TYR A 623 24.61 -35.02 -15.36
N GLU A 624 25.54 -35.86 -14.92
CA GLU A 624 25.17 -37.04 -14.14
C GLU A 624 24.53 -36.63 -12.81
N PRO A 625 23.51 -37.35 -12.30
CA PRO A 625 22.84 -37.00 -11.04
C PRO A 625 23.77 -36.85 -9.83
N LYS A 626 24.88 -37.60 -9.81
CA LYS A 626 25.90 -37.51 -8.74
C LYS A 626 26.78 -36.27 -8.84
N ALA A 627 26.83 -35.62 -10.00
CA ALA A 627 27.64 -34.43 -10.26
C ALA A 627 26.87 -33.12 -10.04
N VAL A 628 25.57 -33.19 -9.77
CA VAL A 628 24.72 -32.04 -9.46
C VAL A 628 24.42 -32.05 -7.97
N SER A 629 25.01 -31.09 -7.25
CA SER A 629 24.72 -30.88 -5.84
C SER A 629 23.56 -29.91 -5.68
N VAL A 630 22.67 -30.19 -4.72
CA VAL A 630 21.54 -29.35 -4.30
C VAL A 630 21.59 -29.15 -2.80
N GLY A 631 21.30 -27.93 -2.34
CA GLY A 631 21.34 -27.62 -0.92
C GLY A 631 20.45 -26.46 -0.50
N LEU A 632 20.22 -26.36 0.82
CA LEU A 632 19.60 -25.22 1.49
C LEU A 632 20.71 -24.39 2.15
N HIS A 633 20.69 -23.09 1.89
CA HIS A 633 21.72 -22.15 2.33
C HIS A 633 21.09 -20.90 2.96
N VAL A 634 21.83 -20.26 3.86
CA VAL A 634 21.52 -18.91 4.30
C VAL A 634 22.11 -17.92 3.30
N ARG A 635 21.30 -16.98 2.80
CA ARG A 635 21.75 -15.93 1.88
C ARG A 635 22.86 -15.13 2.55
N SER A 636 23.97 -14.97 1.83
CA SER A 636 25.10 -14.16 2.29
C SER A 636 24.73 -12.67 2.29
N ASN A 637 24.94 -12.01 3.43
CA ASN A 637 24.95 -10.56 3.61
C ASN A 637 25.90 -10.26 4.79
N PRO A 638 26.33 -9.01 5.01
CA PRO A 638 27.31 -8.72 6.07
C PRO A 638 26.91 -9.22 7.47
N THR A 639 25.61 -9.14 7.81
CA THR A 639 25.07 -9.57 9.10
C THR A 639 25.13 -11.09 9.25
N ASN A 640 24.55 -11.83 8.30
CA ASN A 640 24.53 -13.29 8.30
C ASN A 640 25.95 -13.86 8.22
N THR A 641 26.81 -13.27 7.39
CA THR A 641 28.20 -13.69 7.24
C THR A 641 28.95 -13.53 8.56
N LYS A 642 28.79 -12.39 9.25
CA LYS A 642 29.40 -12.15 10.56
C LYS A 642 28.92 -13.16 11.62
N LEU A 643 27.64 -13.51 11.61
CA LEU A 643 27.02 -14.35 12.64
C LEU A 643 27.22 -15.86 12.39
N LEU A 644 27.20 -16.30 11.14
CA LEU A 644 27.00 -17.71 10.80
C LEU A 644 28.18 -18.37 10.08
N VAL A 645 29.16 -17.62 9.56
CA VAL A 645 30.31 -18.24 8.85
C VAL A 645 31.12 -19.19 9.75
N SER A 646 31.26 -18.86 11.03
CA SER A 646 31.98 -19.72 11.99
C SER A 646 31.26 -21.06 12.24
N LYS A 647 29.94 -21.12 12.01
CA LYS A 647 29.11 -22.31 12.22
C LYS A 647 28.84 -23.09 10.93
N LEU A 648 28.56 -22.38 9.84
CA LEU A 648 28.11 -22.95 8.56
C LEU A 648 29.20 -22.94 7.46
N GLY A 649 30.37 -22.39 7.75
CA GLY A 649 31.46 -22.21 6.79
C GLY A 649 31.19 -21.10 5.77
N LEU A 650 32.10 -20.98 4.80
CA LEU A 650 32.07 -19.89 3.80
C LEU A 650 30.88 -19.96 2.83
N THR A 651 30.27 -21.14 2.68
CA THR A 651 29.12 -21.36 1.79
C THR A 651 27.78 -21.13 2.50
N LEU A 652 27.79 -20.92 3.83
CA LEU A 652 26.60 -20.78 4.66
C LEU A 652 25.56 -21.89 4.43
N ALA A 653 26.04 -23.12 4.15
CA ALA A 653 25.20 -24.26 3.84
C ALA A 653 24.61 -24.85 5.13
N LEU A 654 23.29 -24.99 5.17
CA LEU A 654 22.61 -25.75 6.22
C LEU A 654 22.66 -27.24 5.89
N TYR A 655 22.33 -27.58 4.65
CA TYR A 655 22.34 -28.95 4.16
C TYR A 655 22.66 -28.99 2.67
N SER A 656 23.41 -29.99 2.23
CA SER A 656 23.69 -30.22 0.82
C SER A 656 23.80 -31.73 0.54
N THR A 657 23.26 -32.15 -0.59
CA THR A 657 23.33 -33.53 -1.10
C THR A 657 23.40 -33.49 -2.63
N ASN A 658 23.28 -34.64 -3.30
CA ASN A 658 23.31 -34.76 -4.76
C ASN A 658 21.96 -35.26 -5.28
N LEU A 659 21.65 -35.01 -6.56
CA LEU A 659 20.37 -35.45 -7.16
C LEU A 659 20.18 -36.98 -7.17
N SER A 660 21.25 -37.75 -6.99
CA SER A 660 21.16 -39.21 -6.85
C SER A 660 20.68 -39.68 -5.46
N ASP A 661 20.61 -38.79 -4.47
CA ASP A 661 20.12 -39.10 -3.13
C ASP A 661 18.59 -39.08 -3.12
N GLU A 662 18.00 -40.17 -3.60
CA GLU A 662 16.55 -40.32 -3.65
C GLU A 662 15.91 -40.22 -2.27
N LYS A 663 16.64 -40.46 -1.16
CA LYS A 663 16.05 -40.34 0.17
C LYS A 663 15.66 -38.89 0.48
N HIS A 664 16.52 -37.94 0.12
CA HIS A 664 16.35 -36.53 0.48
C HIS A 664 15.95 -35.63 -0.70
N VAL A 665 16.04 -36.12 -1.94
CA VAL A 665 15.71 -35.34 -3.14
C VAL A 665 14.63 -36.04 -3.94
N ARG A 666 13.52 -35.34 -4.19
CA ARG A 666 12.48 -35.77 -5.12
C ARG A 666 12.36 -34.77 -6.26
N ILE A 667 12.22 -35.30 -7.48
CA ILE A 667 12.02 -34.51 -8.70
C ILE A 667 10.60 -34.80 -9.16
N ILE A 668 9.78 -33.75 -9.22
CA ILE A 668 8.35 -33.83 -9.57
C ILE A 668 7.99 -32.73 -10.56
N ARG A 669 6.88 -32.90 -11.28
CA ARG A 669 6.47 -31.95 -12.32
C ARG A 669 5.96 -30.62 -11.76
N TYR A 670 5.21 -30.67 -10.66
CA TYR A 670 4.60 -29.51 -10.01
C TYR A 670 4.95 -29.49 -8.54
N ARG A 671 4.83 -28.33 -7.87
CA ARG A 671 4.98 -28.27 -6.42
C ARG A 671 4.05 -29.27 -5.71
N PRO A 672 4.42 -29.77 -4.52
CA PRO A 672 3.61 -30.71 -3.77
C PRO A 672 2.17 -30.20 -3.57
N ASP A 673 1.20 -31.08 -3.78
CA ASP A 673 -0.24 -30.79 -3.68
C ASP A 673 -0.76 -29.65 -4.58
N ASN A 674 0.00 -29.23 -5.61
CA ASN A 674 -0.37 -28.13 -6.50
C ASN A 674 -0.38 -28.53 -7.99
N PHE A 675 -1.19 -29.54 -8.31
CA PHE A 675 -1.28 -30.10 -9.66
C PHE A 675 -1.66 -29.04 -10.71
N GLY A 676 -0.91 -29.02 -11.81
CA GLY A 676 -1.16 -28.10 -12.92
C GLY A 676 -0.74 -26.65 -12.68
N GLU A 677 -0.01 -26.33 -11.60
CA GLU A 677 0.43 -24.96 -11.27
C GLU A 677 1.09 -24.25 -12.45
N VAL A 678 2.09 -24.86 -13.08
CA VAL A 678 2.81 -24.26 -14.21
C VAL A 678 1.88 -24.01 -15.40
N ALA A 679 0.97 -24.94 -15.71
CA ALA A 679 0.01 -24.76 -16.79
C ALA A 679 -0.96 -23.61 -16.50
N ARG A 680 -1.45 -23.51 -15.26
CA ARG A 680 -2.32 -22.41 -14.82
C ARG A 680 -1.62 -21.06 -14.89
N LEU A 681 -0.37 -20.97 -14.41
CA LEU A 681 0.44 -19.74 -14.46
C LEU A 681 0.72 -19.28 -15.90
N ARG A 682 0.93 -20.22 -16.83
CA ARG A 682 1.07 -19.91 -18.26
C ARG A 682 -0.24 -19.51 -18.92
N ASN A 683 -1.36 -20.17 -18.60
CA ASN A 683 -2.67 -19.87 -19.20
C ASN A 683 -3.21 -18.48 -18.84
N LEU A 684 -2.89 -17.97 -17.65
CA LEU A 684 -3.18 -16.57 -17.27
C LEU A 684 -2.55 -15.54 -18.23
N SER A 685 -1.50 -15.92 -18.97
CA SER A 685 -0.88 -15.09 -20.00
C SER A 685 -1.77 -14.91 -21.23
N VAL A 686 -2.36 -16.00 -21.71
CA VAL A 686 -3.13 -16.05 -22.96
C VAL A 686 -4.42 -15.23 -22.87
N GLN A 687 -5.06 -15.20 -21.70
CA GLN A 687 -6.29 -14.40 -21.51
C GLN A 687 -6.03 -12.89 -21.56
N ALA A 688 -4.88 -12.41 -21.07
CA ALA A 688 -4.50 -11.00 -21.12
C ALA A 688 -4.19 -10.55 -22.56
N GLU A 689 -3.46 -11.37 -23.33
CA GLU A 689 -3.20 -11.10 -24.76
C GLU A 689 -4.50 -10.98 -25.58
N SER A 690 -5.53 -11.77 -25.22
CA SER A 690 -6.85 -11.66 -25.85
C SER A 690 -7.56 -10.32 -25.56
N ARG A 691 -7.22 -9.64 -24.46
CA ARG A 691 -7.76 -8.31 -24.11
C ARG A 691 -7.07 -7.22 -24.94
N ILE A 692 -5.75 -7.30 -25.10
CA ILE A 692 -4.97 -6.37 -25.95
C ILE A 692 -5.42 -6.47 -27.42
N ARG A 693 -5.55 -7.68 -27.97
CA ARG A 693 -5.99 -7.90 -29.37
C ARG A 693 -7.42 -7.43 -29.64
N ARG A 694 -8.30 -7.45 -28.64
CA ARG A 694 -9.66 -6.88 -28.77
C ARG A 694 -9.67 -5.36 -28.92
N ASN A 695 -8.58 -4.69 -28.52
CA ASN A 695 -8.42 -3.23 -28.54
C ASN A 695 -7.61 -2.72 -29.75
N GLU A 696 -7.45 -3.50 -30.83
CA GLU A 696 -6.71 -3.09 -32.05
C GLU A 696 -7.21 -1.79 -32.72
N LYS A 697 -8.40 -1.29 -32.33
CA LYS A 697 -8.95 -0.01 -32.79
C LYS A 697 -8.56 1.20 -31.93
N VAL A 698 -7.84 1.00 -30.82
CA VAL A 698 -7.43 2.08 -29.90
C VAL A 698 -6.11 2.71 -30.38
N GLU A 699 -6.04 4.04 -30.37
CA GLU A 699 -4.81 4.76 -30.68
C GLU A 699 -3.70 4.44 -29.67
N GLY A 700 -2.52 4.09 -30.18
CA GLY A 700 -1.34 3.82 -29.34
C GLY A 700 -0.68 5.10 -28.84
N VAL A 701 -0.19 5.09 -27.59
CA VAL A 701 0.64 6.14 -27.00
C VAL A 701 2.11 5.73 -27.08
N SER A 702 2.87 6.36 -27.97
CA SER A 702 4.31 6.17 -28.02
C SER A 702 4.98 6.91 -26.86
N LEU A 703 5.86 6.20 -26.15
CA LEU A 703 6.63 6.72 -25.02
C LEU A 703 8.04 7.07 -25.49
N ASN A 704 8.41 8.35 -25.37
CA ASN A 704 9.74 8.83 -25.74
C ASN A 704 10.59 9.00 -24.49
N PHE A 705 11.57 8.11 -24.33
CA PHE A 705 12.47 8.10 -23.18
C PHE A 705 13.59 9.16 -23.30
N ASP A 706 14.18 9.49 -22.17
CA ASP A 706 15.36 10.32 -22.05
C ASP A 706 16.60 9.64 -22.66
N LYS A 707 17.75 10.33 -22.68
CA LYS A 707 18.97 9.77 -23.27
C LYS A 707 19.48 8.53 -22.53
N ALA A 708 19.18 8.40 -21.24
CA ALA A 708 19.55 7.24 -20.44
C ALA A 708 18.55 6.08 -20.59
N ASP A 709 17.48 6.25 -21.37
CA ASP A 709 16.40 5.27 -21.55
C ASP A 709 15.78 4.81 -20.21
N ALA A 710 15.74 5.73 -19.24
CA ALA A 710 15.37 5.49 -17.86
C ALA A 710 14.07 6.19 -17.45
N ALA A 711 13.71 7.30 -18.11
CA ALA A 711 12.51 8.08 -17.82
C ALA A 711 11.83 8.58 -19.09
N VAL A 712 10.51 8.58 -19.14
CA VAL A 712 9.72 9.12 -20.25
C VAL A 712 9.67 10.64 -20.16
N MET A 713 10.09 11.31 -21.24
CA MET A 713 10.12 12.76 -21.33
C MET A 713 8.91 13.32 -22.09
N THR A 714 8.48 12.66 -23.15
CA THR A 714 7.30 13.05 -23.93
C THR A 714 6.45 11.84 -24.29
N MET A 715 5.15 12.08 -24.45
CA MET A 715 4.18 11.11 -24.93
C MET A 715 3.67 11.57 -26.29
N THR A 716 3.54 10.65 -27.23
CA THR A 716 3.05 10.94 -28.58
C THR A 716 1.83 10.08 -28.89
N ILE A 717 0.75 10.72 -29.34
CA ILE A 717 -0.46 10.03 -29.80
C ILE A 717 -0.69 10.45 -31.26
N ARG A 718 -0.91 9.45 -32.11
CA ARG A 718 -1.23 9.65 -33.53
C ARG A 718 -2.67 9.19 -33.81
N HIS A 719 -3.44 10.08 -34.41
CA HIS A 719 -4.78 9.81 -34.91
C HIS A 719 -4.79 9.88 -36.44
N ASP A 720 -5.08 8.76 -37.10
CA ASP A 720 -5.31 8.71 -38.53
C ASP A 720 -6.77 9.12 -38.83
N VAL A 721 -6.94 10.11 -39.69
CA VAL A 721 -8.26 10.65 -40.06
C VAL A 721 -8.86 9.78 -41.16
N LEU A 722 -9.63 8.77 -40.76
CA LEU A 722 -10.18 7.77 -41.68
C LEU A 722 -11.44 8.24 -42.43
N GLU A 723 -12.18 9.21 -41.88
CA GLU A 723 -13.41 9.69 -42.51
C GLU A 723 -13.08 10.50 -43.78
N PRO A 724 -13.57 10.11 -44.98
CA PRO A 724 -13.19 10.76 -46.23
C PRO A 724 -13.49 12.26 -46.29
N ALA A 725 -14.60 12.69 -45.67
CA ALA A 725 -14.97 14.10 -45.60
C ALA A 725 -14.01 14.91 -44.72
N ALA A 726 -13.61 14.33 -43.58
CA ALA A 726 -12.63 14.88 -42.66
C ALA A 726 -11.23 14.98 -43.30
N ALA A 727 -10.79 13.89 -43.93
CA ALA A 727 -9.53 13.80 -44.65
C ALA A 727 -9.46 14.82 -45.81
N LYS A 728 -10.55 15.01 -46.55
CA LYS A 728 -10.65 16.03 -47.60
C LYS A 728 -10.53 17.45 -47.03
N LYS A 729 -11.17 17.75 -45.91
CA LYS A 729 -11.03 19.05 -45.24
C LYS A 729 -9.60 19.28 -44.73
N LEU A 730 -8.98 18.25 -44.16
CA LEU A 730 -7.60 18.31 -43.67
C LEU A 730 -6.59 18.54 -44.81
N SER A 731 -6.75 17.83 -45.93
CA SER A 731 -5.93 18.01 -47.13
C SER A 731 -6.13 19.37 -47.81
N ALA A 732 -7.34 19.94 -47.73
CA ALA A 732 -7.66 21.26 -48.25
C ALA A 732 -7.10 22.45 -47.43
N GLY A 733 -6.31 22.20 -46.39
CA GLY A 733 -5.64 23.27 -45.66
C GLY A 733 -6.45 23.88 -44.51
N VAL A 734 -7.52 23.21 -44.05
CA VAL A 734 -8.32 23.72 -42.91
C VAL A 734 -7.45 23.99 -41.68
N ASP A 735 -7.83 25.03 -40.93
CA ASP A 735 -7.16 25.39 -39.68
C ASP A 735 -7.42 24.33 -38.59
N VAL A 736 -6.40 24.08 -37.78
CA VAL A 736 -6.40 23.05 -36.73
C VAL A 736 -6.12 23.72 -35.40
N LYS A 737 -7.05 23.62 -34.47
CA LYS A 737 -6.95 24.24 -33.14
C LYS A 737 -6.77 23.16 -32.09
N ILE A 738 -5.86 23.42 -31.15
CA ILE A 738 -5.59 22.54 -30.01
C ILE A 738 -6.07 23.25 -28.76
N GLN A 739 -6.81 22.54 -27.92
CA GLN A 739 -7.27 23.02 -26.63
C GLN A 739 -6.98 21.98 -25.55
N THR A 740 -6.40 22.41 -24.44
CA THR A 740 -6.26 21.57 -23.25
C THR A 740 -7.59 21.53 -22.51
N LEU A 741 -8.17 20.33 -22.33
CA LEU A 741 -9.40 20.15 -21.57
C LEU A 741 -9.12 19.80 -20.11
N THR A 742 -8.15 18.92 -19.89
CA THR A 742 -7.64 18.52 -18.57
C THR A 742 -6.13 18.32 -18.67
N ASP A 743 -5.47 18.05 -17.54
CA ASP A 743 -4.05 17.69 -17.55
C ASP A 743 -3.75 16.39 -18.31
N THR A 744 -4.75 15.57 -18.62
CA THR A 744 -4.62 14.30 -19.34
C THR A 744 -5.29 14.30 -20.71
N ILE A 745 -6.01 15.36 -21.10
CA ILE A 745 -6.82 15.38 -22.33
C ILE A 745 -6.58 16.65 -23.12
N LEU A 746 -6.12 16.47 -24.35
CA LEU A 746 -6.05 17.52 -25.37
C LEU A 746 -7.13 17.27 -26.42
N GLU A 747 -7.84 18.32 -26.80
CA GLU A 747 -8.81 18.29 -27.88
C GLU A 747 -8.25 19.01 -29.10
N VAL A 748 -8.36 18.37 -30.26
CA VAL A 748 -8.00 18.94 -31.55
C VAL A 748 -9.26 19.10 -32.38
N SER A 749 -9.56 20.33 -32.78
CA SER A 749 -10.71 20.65 -33.62
C SER A 749 -10.29 21.20 -34.98
N PHE A 750 -10.93 20.70 -36.04
CA PHE A 750 -10.69 21.13 -37.41
C PHE A 750 -11.90 20.84 -38.30
N GLY A 751 -12.27 21.77 -39.18
CA GLY A 751 -13.33 21.52 -40.19
C GLY A 751 -14.69 21.05 -39.64
N GLY A 752 -15.03 21.41 -38.41
CA GLY A 752 -16.26 20.98 -37.71
C GLY A 752 -16.17 19.61 -37.01
N ILE A 753 -14.97 19.02 -36.95
CA ILE A 753 -14.68 17.77 -36.28
C ILE A 753 -13.88 18.07 -35.02
N SER A 754 -14.10 17.28 -33.97
CA SER A 754 -13.33 17.34 -32.73
C SER A 754 -12.82 15.95 -32.36
N GLN A 755 -11.51 15.83 -32.12
CA GLN A 755 -10.85 14.59 -31.71
C GLN A 755 -10.14 14.79 -30.37
N LYS A 756 -10.35 13.86 -29.43
CA LYS A 756 -9.72 13.89 -28.11
C LYS A 756 -8.51 12.96 -28.07
N PHE A 757 -7.41 13.47 -27.53
CA PHE A 757 -6.16 12.77 -27.30
C PHE A 757 -6.00 12.56 -25.79
N VAL A 758 -6.11 11.31 -25.34
CA VAL A 758 -6.10 10.95 -23.91
C VAL A 758 -4.75 10.39 -23.52
N PHE A 759 -4.02 11.17 -22.72
CA PHE A 759 -2.73 10.76 -22.18
C PHE A 759 -2.90 9.91 -20.91
N PRO A 760 -2.05 8.89 -20.73
CA PRO A 760 -2.08 7.99 -19.56
C PRO A 760 -1.56 8.65 -18.28
N PHE A 761 -0.93 9.81 -18.40
CA PHE A 761 -0.38 10.59 -17.29
C PHE A 761 -0.50 12.09 -17.60
N PRO A 762 -0.52 12.98 -16.58
CA PRO A 762 -0.48 14.42 -16.80
C PRO A 762 0.57 14.88 -17.83
N ALA A 763 0.12 15.64 -18.81
CA ALA A 763 0.90 16.16 -19.91
C ALA A 763 0.82 17.69 -19.97
N TRP A 764 1.89 18.30 -20.49
CA TRP A 764 1.99 19.73 -20.66
C TRP A 764 1.37 20.21 -21.97
N GLY A 765 0.05 20.40 -21.95
CA GLY A 765 -0.72 20.85 -23.12
C GLY A 765 -0.20 22.14 -23.78
N LYS A 766 0.21 23.13 -22.98
CA LYS A 766 0.77 24.41 -23.51
C LYS A 766 2.11 24.24 -24.25
N LYS A 767 2.85 23.18 -23.97
CA LYS A 767 4.11 22.84 -24.65
C LYS A 767 3.94 21.69 -25.65
N ALA A 768 2.71 21.26 -25.89
CA ALA A 768 2.43 20.20 -26.85
C ALA A 768 2.71 20.68 -28.27
N LYS A 769 3.31 19.80 -29.07
CA LYS A 769 3.57 20.01 -30.50
C LYS A 769 2.55 19.22 -31.28
N CYS A 770 1.89 19.87 -32.24
CA CYS A 770 1.00 19.22 -33.19
C CYS A 770 1.67 19.13 -34.56
N ARG A 771 1.70 17.92 -35.11
CA ARG A 771 2.13 17.65 -36.48
C ARG A 771 0.92 17.23 -37.30
N ILE A 772 0.72 17.93 -38.41
CA ILE A 772 -0.44 17.74 -39.28
C ILE A 772 0.06 17.24 -40.62
N ALA A 773 -0.21 15.99 -40.95
CA ALA A 773 0.15 15.42 -42.23
C ALA A 773 -1.06 15.42 -43.18
N ARG A 774 -1.17 16.50 -43.96
CA ARG A 774 -2.34 16.78 -44.80
C ARG A 774 -2.51 15.79 -45.97
N LYS A 775 -1.42 15.23 -46.51
CA LYS A 775 -1.46 14.28 -47.64
C LYS A 775 -1.82 12.86 -47.19
N SER A 776 -1.22 12.41 -46.10
CA SER A 776 -1.45 11.10 -45.48
C SER A 776 -2.58 11.10 -44.46
N SER A 777 -3.28 12.23 -44.29
CA SER A 777 -4.46 12.43 -43.44
C SER A 777 -4.29 11.95 -41.99
N TYR A 778 -3.28 12.44 -41.28
CA TYR A 778 -3.14 12.16 -39.84
C TYR A 778 -2.77 13.41 -39.03
N ILE A 779 -3.09 13.36 -37.74
CA ILE A 779 -2.72 14.34 -36.73
C ILE A 779 -1.95 13.63 -35.63
N GLU A 780 -0.80 14.18 -35.26
CA GLU A 780 0.05 13.65 -34.20
C GLU A 780 0.27 14.74 -33.13
N ILE A 781 0.07 14.39 -31.87
CA ILE A 781 0.29 15.27 -30.73
C ILE A 781 1.41 14.70 -29.87
N GLU A 782 2.49 15.46 -29.72
CA GLU A 782 3.62 15.17 -28.84
C GLU A 782 3.58 16.13 -27.64
N ALA A 783 3.36 15.61 -26.43
CA ALA A 783 3.25 16.41 -25.21
C ALA A 783 4.31 16.01 -24.17
N PRO A 784 5.01 16.97 -23.53
CA PRO A 784 5.92 16.66 -22.43
C PRO A 784 5.18 16.10 -21.22
N VAL A 785 5.82 15.16 -20.52
CA VAL A 785 5.31 14.62 -19.25
C VAL A 785 5.41 15.71 -18.17
N ARG A 786 4.35 15.87 -17.38
CA ARG A 786 4.31 16.82 -16.26
C ARG A 786 4.69 16.13 -14.95
N ALA A 787 5.98 16.14 -14.61
CA ALA A 787 6.53 15.34 -13.51
C ALA A 787 6.58 16.03 -12.13
N SER A 788 6.72 17.36 -12.04
CA SER A 788 7.08 18.04 -10.79
C SER A 788 6.14 19.18 -10.38
N LEU A 789 6.29 19.59 -9.10
CA LEU A 789 5.71 20.80 -8.48
C LEU A 789 6.39 22.10 -8.93
N GLU A 790 7.53 21.97 -9.64
CA GLU A 790 8.37 23.04 -10.22
C GLU A 790 7.54 24.10 -10.96
N ASP A 791 6.50 23.56 -11.58
CA ASP A 791 5.64 24.25 -12.50
C ASP A 791 4.39 24.74 -11.78
N VAL A 792 4.33 26.06 -11.56
CA VAL A 792 3.15 26.77 -11.07
C VAL A 792 1.92 26.21 -11.77
N LEU A 793 1.02 25.61 -10.99
CA LEU A 793 -0.14 24.90 -11.53
C LEU A 793 -0.82 25.71 -12.63
N ASP A 794 -1.01 25.12 -13.81
CA ASP A 794 -1.83 25.75 -14.84
C ASP A 794 -3.30 25.66 -14.44
N PHE A 795 -3.80 26.65 -13.69
CA PHE A 795 -5.18 26.66 -13.21
C PHE A 795 -6.23 26.76 -14.32
N SER A 796 -5.83 26.89 -15.59
CA SER A 796 -6.76 26.80 -16.72
C SER A 796 -7.36 25.40 -16.89
N THR A 797 -6.73 24.35 -16.36
CA THR A 797 -7.20 22.96 -16.44
C THR A 797 -8.03 22.51 -15.23
N ASN A 798 -8.32 23.42 -14.30
CA ASN A 798 -8.99 23.17 -13.02
C ASN A 798 -8.36 22.03 -12.17
N PRO A 799 -7.41 22.33 -11.25
CA PRO A 799 -6.80 21.32 -10.39
C PRO A 799 -7.73 20.79 -9.28
N PHE A 800 -8.94 21.36 -9.16
CA PHE A 800 -9.97 20.99 -8.19
C PHE A 800 -11.22 20.41 -8.89
N PRO A 801 -11.07 19.33 -9.68
CA PRO A 801 -12.19 18.82 -10.46
C PRO A 801 -13.25 18.19 -9.56
N VAL A 802 -14.51 18.54 -9.84
CA VAL A 802 -15.70 17.84 -9.38
C VAL A 802 -16.25 17.07 -10.58
N ILE A 803 -16.31 15.74 -10.45
CA ILE A 803 -16.74 14.86 -11.54
C ILE A 803 -18.16 14.36 -11.33
N TYR A 804 -18.87 14.18 -12.44
CA TYR A 804 -20.19 13.56 -12.46
C TYR A 804 -20.03 12.19 -13.11
N HIS A 805 -20.44 11.15 -12.40
CA HIS A 805 -20.46 9.79 -12.93
C HIS A 805 -21.79 9.14 -12.57
N LYS A 806 -22.58 8.78 -13.59
CA LYS A 806 -23.93 8.20 -13.43
C LYS A 806 -24.79 9.03 -12.47
N ASP A 807 -24.84 10.34 -12.70
CA ASP A 807 -25.58 11.34 -11.90
C ASP A 807 -25.09 11.53 -10.45
N VAL A 808 -23.98 10.91 -10.06
CA VAL A 808 -23.35 11.11 -8.76
C VAL A 808 -22.18 12.07 -8.87
N VAL A 809 -22.21 13.13 -8.07
CA VAL A 809 -21.11 14.08 -7.90
C VAL A 809 -20.05 13.46 -7.00
N ASN A 810 -18.79 13.45 -7.45
CA ASN A 810 -17.69 12.88 -6.67
C ASN A 810 -16.47 13.82 -6.63
N ASN A 811 -15.85 13.88 -5.47
CA ASN A 811 -14.52 14.47 -5.30
C ASN A 811 -13.42 13.51 -5.75
N ILE A 812 -12.41 14.03 -6.44
CA ILE A 812 -11.24 13.24 -6.86
C ILE A 812 -10.09 13.40 -5.86
N ASN A 813 -9.68 14.64 -5.57
CA ASN A 813 -8.40 14.93 -4.89
C ASN A 813 -8.55 15.42 -3.44
N ILE A 814 -9.79 15.51 -2.93
CA ILE A 814 -10.09 15.97 -1.58
C ILE A 814 -11.01 14.95 -0.89
N HIS A 815 -10.67 14.55 0.34
CA HIS A 815 -11.44 13.58 1.13
C HIS A 815 -12.71 14.22 1.71
N TYR A 816 -13.79 13.44 1.79
CA TYR A 816 -15.06 13.86 2.41
C TYR A 816 -14.94 14.03 3.93
N VAL A 817 -15.71 14.97 4.49
CA VAL A 817 -15.78 15.22 5.94
C VAL A 817 -17.23 15.44 6.36
N ASN A 818 -17.63 14.84 7.49
CA ASN A 818 -18.94 15.08 8.09
C ASN A 818 -18.83 16.22 9.11
N LEU A 819 -19.24 17.42 8.69
CA LEU A 819 -19.17 18.62 9.53
C LEU A 819 -20.02 18.51 10.80
N ASP A 820 -21.13 17.76 10.78
CA ASP A 820 -22.06 17.69 11.91
C ASP A 820 -21.47 16.97 13.13
N VAL A 821 -20.48 16.09 12.91
CA VAL A 821 -19.82 15.30 13.96
C VAL A 821 -18.38 15.76 14.25
N SER A 822 -17.82 16.67 13.45
CA SER A 822 -16.48 17.21 13.68
C SER A 822 -16.42 18.12 14.92
N PRO A 823 -15.46 17.92 15.85
CA PRO A 823 -15.37 18.74 17.06
C PRO A 823 -15.09 20.21 16.74
N ALA A 824 -15.97 21.12 17.18
CA ALA A 824 -15.80 22.57 17.04
C ALA A 824 -14.97 23.15 18.19
N LEU A 825 -14.06 24.07 17.88
CA LEU A 825 -13.31 24.82 18.88
C LEU A 825 -14.25 25.76 19.67
N ASP A 826 -14.02 25.87 20.98
CA ASP A 826 -14.74 26.78 21.85
C ASP A 826 -14.07 28.16 21.86
N LEU A 827 -14.48 29.02 20.93
CA LEU A 827 -13.91 30.36 20.71
C LEU A 827 -14.79 31.47 21.31
N PRO A 828 -14.20 32.59 21.76
CA PRO A 828 -12.78 32.97 21.68
C PRO A 828 -11.92 32.30 22.78
N MET A 829 -10.61 32.17 22.52
CA MET A 829 -9.64 31.65 23.50
C MET A 829 -8.49 32.65 23.71
N ASN A 830 -7.81 32.56 24.86
CA ASN A 830 -6.58 33.33 25.11
C ASN A 830 -5.51 33.00 24.04
N LYS A 831 -4.70 34.00 23.68
CA LYS A 831 -3.65 33.88 22.65
C LYS A 831 -2.74 32.66 22.84
N ASP A 832 -2.30 32.39 24.07
CA ASP A 832 -1.41 31.25 24.38
C ASP A 832 -2.05 29.88 24.07
N LYS A 833 -3.38 29.78 24.12
CA LYS A 833 -4.12 28.55 23.80
C LYS A 833 -4.35 28.36 22.30
N LEU A 834 -4.10 29.40 21.49
CA LEU A 834 -4.25 29.38 20.04
C LEU A 834 -2.89 29.38 19.31
N ASP A 835 -1.78 29.55 20.01
CA ASP A 835 -0.45 29.69 19.39
C ASP A 835 -0.06 28.50 18.49
N TRP A 836 -0.54 27.31 18.81
CA TRP A 836 -0.38 26.10 17.99
C TRP A 836 -0.93 26.25 16.56
N LEU A 837 -1.90 27.15 16.32
CA LEU A 837 -2.41 27.50 14.99
C LEU A 837 -1.30 28.12 14.13
N ARG A 838 -0.47 29.01 14.69
CA ARG A 838 0.62 29.65 13.94
C ARG A 838 1.62 28.62 13.43
N SER A 839 2.02 27.71 14.31
CA SER A 839 2.85 26.57 13.93
C SER A 839 2.17 25.68 12.88
N HIS A 840 0.88 25.38 13.02
CA HIS A 840 0.14 24.54 12.06
C HIS A 840 0.15 25.13 10.65
N PHE A 841 -0.26 26.39 10.48
CA PHE A 841 -0.28 27.04 9.16
C PHE A 841 1.13 27.30 8.62
N GLY A 842 2.10 27.61 9.47
CA GLY A 842 3.50 27.74 9.06
C GLY A 842 4.11 26.45 8.50
N MET A 843 3.65 25.30 9.01
CA MET A 843 4.08 23.97 8.54
C MET A 843 3.24 23.43 7.37
N ALA A 844 2.18 24.12 6.95
CA ALA A 844 1.39 23.78 5.75
C ALA A 844 2.04 24.25 4.44
N LEU A 845 3.12 25.03 4.53
CA LEU A 845 3.93 25.48 3.39
C LEU A 845 5.11 24.53 3.18
N SER A 846 5.32 24.11 1.92
CA SER A 846 6.52 23.40 1.49
C SER A 846 7.76 24.31 1.60
N GLN A 847 8.97 23.75 1.49
CA GLN A 847 10.18 24.56 1.51
C GLN A 847 10.19 25.59 0.36
N TYR A 848 9.87 25.16 -0.85
CA TYR A 848 9.72 26.04 -2.01
C TYR A 848 8.70 27.17 -1.75
N GLU A 849 7.54 26.84 -1.18
CA GLU A 849 6.51 27.83 -0.87
C GLU A 849 6.96 28.83 0.18
N LYS A 850 7.79 28.43 1.15
CA LYS A 850 8.41 29.36 2.11
C LYS A 850 9.39 30.29 1.42
N ASP A 851 10.25 29.76 0.54
CA ASP A 851 11.26 30.55 -0.15
C ASP A 851 10.62 31.60 -1.09
N VAL A 852 9.57 31.23 -1.85
CA VAL A 852 8.87 32.20 -2.72
C VAL A 852 8.01 33.18 -1.93
N LYS A 853 7.52 32.81 -0.73
CA LYS A 853 6.74 33.71 0.13
C LYS A 853 7.57 34.90 0.62
N GLU A 854 8.90 34.76 0.74
CA GLU A 854 9.80 35.84 1.12
C GLU A 854 9.96 36.92 0.03
N ARG A 855 9.43 36.68 -1.18
CA ARG A 855 9.48 37.65 -2.27
C ARG A 855 8.63 38.89 -1.96
N PRO A 856 9.12 40.10 -2.30
CA PRO A 856 8.44 41.35 -1.95
C PRO A 856 7.11 41.53 -2.70
N ASP A 857 7.08 41.20 -4.00
CA ASP A 857 5.86 41.27 -4.80
C ASP A 857 5.00 40.02 -4.61
N GLN A 858 3.71 40.21 -4.31
CA GLN A 858 2.72 39.14 -4.16
C GLN A 858 2.47 38.38 -5.48
N GLY A 859 2.60 39.07 -6.62
CA GLY A 859 2.49 38.44 -7.95
C GLY A 859 3.56 37.38 -8.19
N ASP A 860 4.75 37.58 -7.62
CA ASP A 860 5.90 36.69 -7.80
C ASP A 860 5.91 35.48 -6.84
N ARG A 861 4.99 35.43 -5.86
CA ARG A 861 4.89 34.32 -4.89
C ARG A 861 4.16 33.11 -5.46
N GLY A 862 3.37 33.30 -6.51
CA GLY A 862 2.56 32.27 -7.15
C GLY A 862 1.21 32.03 -6.46
N VAL A 863 0.23 31.60 -7.26
CA VAL A 863 -1.19 31.54 -6.86
C VAL A 863 -1.47 30.57 -5.71
N LEU A 864 -0.74 29.45 -5.62
CA LEU A 864 -0.90 28.50 -4.51
C LEU A 864 -0.50 29.09 -3.16
N VAL A 865 0.54 29.91 -3.12
CA VAL A 865 0.95 30.60 -1.89
C VAL A 865 -0.11 31.64 -1.52
N ASN A 866 -0.55 32.45 -2.49
CA ASN A 866 -1.57 33.48 -2.28
C ASN A 866 -2.88 32.89 -1.73
N ILE A 867 -3.38 31.78 -2.28
CA ILE A 867 -4.61 31.15 -1.76
C ILE A 867 -4.42 30.58 -0.35
N LYS A 868 -3.25 30.01 -0.03
CA LYS A 868 -2.93 29.53 1.33
C LYS A 868 -2.86 30.70 2.32
N GLU A 869 -2.32 31.85 1.91
CA GLU A 869 -2.29 33.07 2.72
C GLU A 869 -3.72 33.59 2.99
N SER A 870 -4.58 33.65 1.97
CA SER A 870 -5.99 34.05 2.13
C SER A 870 -6.77 33.10 3.03
N ILE A 871 -6.57 31.77 2.90
CA ILE A 871 -7.16 30.79 3.82
C ILE A 871 -6.64 31.05 5.24
N THR A 872 -5.33 31.21 5.43
CA THR A 872 -4.73 31.45 6.76
C THR A 872 -5.28 32.73 7.40
N ALA A 873 -5.43 33.80 6.61
CA ALA A 873 -6.01 35.07 7.06
C ALA A 873 -7.45 34.89 7.55
N LEU A 874 -8.26 34.09 6.85
CA LEU A 874 -9.63 33.75 7.29
C LEU A 874 -9.61 33.06 8.66
N PHE A 875 -8.75 32.07 8.88
CA PHE A 875 -8.65 31.39 10.18
C PHE A 875 -8.15 32.32 11.30
N TYR A 876 -7.14 33.14 11.03
CA TYR A 876 -6.59 34.07 12.04
C TYR A 876 -7.61 35.15 12.43
N ASN A 877 -8.27 35.75 11.44
CA ASN A 877 -9.28 36.77 11.67
C ASN A 877 -10.55 36.18 12.30
N TYR A 878 -10.91 34.92 12.05
CA TYR A 878 -12.05 34.30 12.75
C TYR A 878 -11.75 34.02 14.22
N THR A 879 -10.53 33.53 14.49
CA THR A 879 -10.11 33.16 15.85
C THR A 879 -9.73 34.36 16.71
N GLY A 880 -9.42 35.52 16.11
CA GLY A 880 -8.97 36.71 16.83
C GLY A 880 -7.54 36.58 17.38
N ILE A 881 -6.73 35.65 16.85
CA ILE A 881 -5.37 35.38 17.36
C ILE A 881 -4.40 36.58 17.25
N ASP A 882 -4.69 37.48 16.31
CA ASP A 882 -3.94 38.73 16.06
C ASP A 882 -4.57 39.96 16.71
N GLY A 883 -5.61 39.78 17.54
CA GLY A 883 -6.32 40.85 18.25
C GLY A 883 -7.85 40.70 18.17
N PRO A 884 -8.61 40.91 19.26
CA PRO A 884 -10.08 40.87 19.25
C PRO A 884 -10.70 41.85 18.24
N GLU A 885 -10.06 42.99 18.00
CA GLU A 885 -10.49 44.02 17.05
C GLU A 885 -10.44 43.57 15.59
N LYS A 886 -9.62 42.55 15.28
CA LYS A 886 -9.56 41.93 13.94
C LYS A 886 -10.55 40.78 13.79
N GLN A 887 -11.27 40.44 14.87
CA GLN A 887 -12.17 39.29 14.86
C GLN A 887 -13.36 39.53 13.93
N SER A 888 -13.59 38.62 12.98
CA SER A 888 -14.77 38.67 12.11
C SER A 888 -15.37 37.28 11.87
N LYS A 889 -16.69 37.23 11.68
CA LYS A 889 -17.41 36.03 11.22
C LYS A 889 -17.77 36.09 9.74
N ILE A 890 -17.61 37.26 9.12
CA ILE A 890 -18.07 37.56 7.77
C ILE A 890 -16.89 38.10 6.98
N PHE A 891 -16.57 37.41 5.90
CA PHE A 891 -15.44 37.70 5.04
C PHE A 891 -15.91 38.00 3.63
N GLY A 892 -15.30 38.99 2.99
CA GLY A 892 -15.45 39.26 1.57
C GLY A 892 -14.15 38.95 0.86
N LEU A 893 -14.18 38.04 -0.12
CA LEU A 893 -13.05 37.89 -1.05
C LEU A 893 -13.17 39.00 -2.09
N THR A 894 -12.14 39.84 -2.22
CA THR A 894 -12.16 41.07 -3.02
C THR A 894 -11.06 41.04 -4.07
N ASP A 895 -11.42 41.28 -5.34
CA ASP A 895 -10.49 41.64 -6.40
C ASP A 895 -10.71 43.13 -6.74
N PRO A 896 -9.91 44.05 -6.18
CA PRO A 896 -10.08 45.49 -6.40
C PRO A 896 -9.98 45.89 -7.88
N THR A 897 -9.28 45.09 -8.69
CA THR A 897 -9.07 45.36 -10.12
C THR A 897 -10.23 44.88 -10.99
N ASN A 898 -11.05 43.93 -10.52
CA ASN A 898 -12.16 43.33 -11.27
C ASN A 898 -13.50 43.39 -10.55
N GLY A 899 -13.89 44.57 -10.07
CA GLY A 899 -15.25 44.82 -9.57
C GLY A 899 -15.45 44.61 -8.07
N GLY A 900 -14.38 44.44 -7.30
CA GLY A 900 -14.41 44.44 -5.83
C GLY A 900 -14.76 43.07 -5.24
N VAL A 901 -15.64 43.06 -4.23
CA VAL A 901 -16.04 41.82 -3.52
C VAL A 901 -16.76 40.90 -4.50
N TYR A 902 -16.27 39.68 -4.69
CA TYR A 902 -16.86 38.68 -5.59
C TYR A 902 -17.45 37.46 -4.88
N THR A 903 -17.10 37.23 -3.62
CA THR A 903 -17.67 36.14 -2.80
C THR A 903 -17.76 36.60 -1.34
N LEU A 904 -18.86 36.27 -0.67
CA LEU A 904 -18.97 36.36 0.78
C LEU A 904 -18.80 34.99 1.43
N ILE A 905 -18.11 34.92 2.56
CA ILE A 905 -17.95 33.72 3.36
C ILE A 905 -18.43 34.01 4.78
N PHE A 906 -19.40 33.23 5.24
CA PHE A 906 -19.97 33.29 6.58
C PHE A 906 -19.47 32.07 7.35
N VAL A 907 -18.57 32.29 8.31
CA VAL A 907 -17.96 31.21 9.09
C VAL A 907 -18.79 30.97 10.35
N ASN A 908 -19.28 29.75 10.50
CA ASN A 908 -20.04 29.29 11.66
C ASN A 908 -19.10 28.88 12.79
N ASP A 909 -18.07 28.07 12.47
CA ASP A 909 -17.15 27.49 13.43
C ASP A 909 -15.83 27.02 12.79
N ILE A 910 -14.79 26.94 13.61
CA ILE A 910 -13.56 26.20 13.27
C ILE A 910 -13.64 24.83 13.92
N LYS A 911 -13.49 23.77 13.12
CA LYS A 911 -13.60 22.38 13.56
C LYS A 911 -12.29 21.63 13.32
N LEU A 912 -12.07 20.59 14.12
CA LEU A 912 -10.96 19.66 13.97
C LEU A 912 -11.31 18.61 12.90
N ASP A 913 -10.47 18.51 11.88
CA ASP A 913 -10.49 17.39 10.95
C ASP A 913 -9.53 16.32 11.46
N LEU A 914 -10.11 15.38 12.22
CA LEU A 914 -9.37 14.40 12.99
C LEU A 914 -8.68 13.35 12.11
N ALA A 915 -9.30 12.97 10.99
CA ALA A 915 -8.75 11.95 10.09
C ALA A 915 -7.56 12.48 9.28
N SER A 916 -7.55 13.77 8.96
CA SER A 916 -6.52 14.39 8.13
C SER A 916 -5.52 15.24 8.90
N HIS A 917 -5.59 15.17 10.24
CA HIS A 917 -4.73 15.89 11.18
C HIS A 917 -4.68 17.41 10.93
N THR A 918 -5.81 18.01 10.55
CA THR A 918 -5.87 19.44 10.15
C THR A 918 -7.12 20.15 10.69
N LEU A 919 -7.37 21.36 10.20
CA LEU A 919 -8.48 22.22 10.58
C LEU A 919 -9.38 22.50 9.39
N ILE A 920 -10.66 22.73 9.69
CA ILE A 920 -11.69 23.09 8.72
C ILE A 920 -12.51 24.25 9.24
N ALA A 921 -12.88 25.17 8.35
CA ALA A 921 -13.86 26.20 8.62
C ALA A 921 -15.23 25.70 8.13
N ASP A 922 -16.16 25.51 9.06
CA ASP A 922 -17.57 25.31 8.76
C ASP A 922 -18.13 26.66 8.33
N ALA A 923 -18.46 26.78 7.04
CA ALA A 923 -18.84 28.06 6.46
C ALA A 923 -19.80 27.92 5.28
N CYS A 924 -20.63 28.95 5.10
CA CYS A 924 -21.44 29.16 3.91
C CYS A 924 -20.74 30.16 2.98
N ALA A 925 -20.58 29.80 1.71
CA ALA A 925 -20.04 30.70 0.69
C ALA A 925 -21.14 31.18 -0.26
N VAL A 926 -21.21 32.49 -0.51
CA VAL A 926 -22.18 33.14 -1.40
C VAL A 926 -21.43 33.84 -2.53
N PRO A 927 -21.36 33.25 -3.73
CA PRO A 927 -20.75 33.91 -4.88
C PRO A 927 -21.63 35.08 -5.35
N LEU A 928 -21.01 36.25 -5.57
CA LEU A 928 -21.70 37.45 -6.01
C LEU A 928 -21.66 37.54 -7.54
N TYR A 929 -22.85 37.49 -8.15
CA TYR A 929 -23.05 37.65 -9.59
C TYR A 929 -24.18 38.64 -9.87
N ARG A 930 -24.19 39.26 -11.06
CA ARG A 930 -25.07 40.41 -11.38
C ARG A 930 -26.54 40.18 -11.02
N ALA A 931 -27.10 39.03 -11.39
CA ALA A 931 -28.51 38.72 -11.11
C ALA A 931 -28.81 38.54 -9.61
N LEU A 932 -27.84 38.07 -8.81
CA LEU A 932 -27.98 37.99 -7.36
C LEU A 932 -27.89 39.38 -6.73
N MET A 933 -26.97 40.23 -7.20
CA MET A 933 -26.76 41.57 -6.64
C MET A 933 -28.05 42.40 -6.60
N VAL A 934 -28.86 42.35 -7.67
CA VAL A 934 -30.17 43.02 -7.72
C VAL A 934 -31.08 42.61 -6.55
N LYS A 935 -30.96 41.37 -6.07
CA LYS A 935 -31.78 40.82 -4.97
C LYS A 935 -31.21 41.12 -3.58
N ILE A 936 -29.89 41.27 -3.44
CA ILE A 936 -29.22 41.29 -2.12
C ILE A 936 -28.54 42.62 -1.76
N SER A 937 -28.49 43.61 -2.66
CA SER A 937 -27.85 44.91 -2.38
C SER A 937 -28.23 45.56 -1.03
N PRO A 938 -29.51 45.62 -0.61
CA PRO A 938 -29.87 46.21 0.68
C PRO A 938 -29.39 45.40 1.90
N ALA A 939 -29.20 44.09 1.74
CA ALA A 939 -28.62 43.24 2.78
C ALA A 939 -27.09 43.36 2.82
N LEU A 940 -26.44 43.48 1.64
CA LEU A 940 -25.01 43.70 1.52
C LEU A 940 -24.56 45.03 2.13
N GLN A 941 -25.32 46.11 1.89
CA GLN A 941 -24.98 47.42 2.45
C GLN A 941 -24.97 47.38 3.98
N ARG A 942 -26.00 46.77 4.59
CA ARG A 942 -26.07 46.54 6.04
C ARG A 942 -24.95 45.65 6.58
N LEU A 943 -24.42 44.73 5.78
CA LEU A 943 -23.29 43.88 6.16
C LEU A 943 -21.98 44.66 6.15
N THR A 944 -21.76 45.48 5.12
CA THR A 944 -20.58 46.36 5.02
C THR A 944 -20.53 47.32 6.20
N ASP A 945 -21.67 47.94 6.56
CA ASP A 945 -21.78 48.88 7.69
C ASP A 945 -21.49 48.22 9.06
N ARG A 946 -21.56 46.89 9.14
CA ARG A 946 -21.33 46.10 10.36
C ARG A 946 -19.92 45.51 10.47
N GLY A 947 -19.01 45.88 9.58
CA GLY A 947 -17.59 45.46 9.66
C GLY A 947 -17.28 44.21 8.86
N LEU A 948 -17.59 44.21 7.56
CA LEU A 948 -17.14 43.17 6.62
C LEU A 948 -15.60 43.14 6.55
N ASN A 949 -14.99 42.02 6.93
CA ASN A 949 -13.55 41.82 6.79
C ASN A 949 -13.24 41.45 5.34
N GLN A 950 -12.49 42.28 4.61
CA GLN A 950 -12.15 42.01 3.22
C GLN A 950 -10.76 41.37 3.12
N ILE A 951 -10.70 40.23 2.44
CA ILE A 951 -9.45 39.55 2.07
C ILE A 951 -9.19 39.92 0.61
N VAL A 952 -8.16 40.73 0.39
CA VAL A 952 -7.76 41.18 -0.95
C VAL A 952 -7.03 40.05 -1.67
N THR A 953 -7.51 39.68 -2.85
CA THR A 953 -6.97 38.62 -3.69
C THR A 953 -6.54 39.17 -5.05
N LEU A 954 -5.50 38.58 -5.64
CA LEU A 954 -5.12 38.86 -7.04
C LEU A 954 -6.13 38.23 -8.02
N SER A 955 -6.14 38.67 -9.28
CA SER A 955 -7.13 38.22 -10.26
C SER A 955 -7.02 36.75 -10.65
N ASP A 956 -5.81 36.19 -10.60
CA ASP A 956 -5.55 34.77 -10.78
C ASP A 956 -5.97 33.96 -9.54
N GLU A 957 -5.68 34.44 -8.34
CA GLU A 957 -6.17 33.87 -7.08
C GLU A 957 -7.70 33.83 -7.01
N ALA A 958 -8.38 34.89 -7.46
CA ALA A 958 -9.84 34.95 -7.53
C ALA A 958 -10.43 33.86 -8.45
N LYS A 959 -9.73 33.49 -9.54
CA LYS A 959 -10.13 32.36 -10.39
C LYS A 959 -10.00 31.04 -9.63
N VAL A 960 -8.91 30.87 -8.88
CA VAL A 960 -8.66 29.65 -8.11
C VAL A 960 -9.67 29.47 -6.98
N TRP A 961 -10.05 30.55 -6.27
CA TRP A 961 -11.15 30.50 -5.30
C TRP A 961 -12.46 30.03 -5.92
N ARG A 962 -12.81 30.49 -7.13
CA ARG A 962 -14.01 30.02 -7.84
C ARG A 962 -13.97 28.54 -8.20
N LEU A 963 -12.78 27.98 -8.42
CA LEU A 963 -12.57 26.56 -8.68
C LEU A 963 -12.56 25.72 -7.38
N LEU A 964 -12.03 26.27 -6.29
CA LEU A 964 -11.91 25.59 -5.00
C LEU A 964 -13.26 25.49 -4.26
N LEU A 965 -14.07 26.54 -4.27
CA LEU A 965 -15.32 26.59 -3.49
C LEU A 965 -16.31 25.45 -3.79
N PRO A 966 -16.55 25.05 -5.05
CA PRO A 966 -17.41 23.90 -5.37
C PRO A 966 -16.91 22.57 -4.79
N VAL A 967 -15.59 22.30 -4.88
CA VAL A 967 -15.03 21.03 -4.38
C VAL A 967 -15.06 20.96 -2.85
N VAL A 968 -14.84 22.09 -2.15
CA VAL A 968 -14.95 22.11 -0.68
C VAL A 968 -16.39 22.11 -0.19
N ALA A 969 -17.35 22.58 -1.00
CA ALA A 969 -18.77 22.38 -0.72
C ALA A 969 -19.16 20.91 -0.88
N GLU A 970 -18.73 20.26 -1.96
CA GLU A 970 -18.95 18.82 -2.18
C GLU A 970 -18.29 17.97 -1.10
N ARG A 971 -17.11 18.39 -0.62
CA ARG A 971 -16.39 17.75 0.51
C ARG A 971 -17.27 17.53 1.75
N CYS A 972 -18.24 18.40 1.97
CA CYS A 972 -19.09 18.40 3.16
C CYS A 972 -20.42 17.66 2.96
N ARG A 973 -20.64 17.00 1.81
CA ARG A 973 -21.85 16.20 1.56
C ARG A 973 -21.88 14.98 2.48
N THR A 974 -22.99 14.79 3.20
CA THR A 974 -23.19 13.72 4.20
C THR A 974 -24.37 12.82 3.91
#